data_AF-A0A522TJ28-F1
#
_entry.id   AF-A0A522TJ28-F1
#
_cell.length_a   1.000
_cell.length_b   1.000
_cell.length_c   1.000
_cell.angle_alpha   90.00
_cell.angle_beta   90.00
_cell.angle_gamma   90.00
#
_symmetry.space_group_name_H-M   'P 1'
#
loop_
_entity.id
_entity.type
_entity.pdbx_description
1 polymer ?
#
loop_
_entity_poly.entity_id
_entity_poly.type
_entity_poly.pdbx_seq_one_letter_code
_entity_poly.pdbx_strand_id
1 'polypeptide(L)'
;MIEGLFNSILPSIQHFHMLGYWAAFFAALLETALVVGLFLPGSTLLLLLGAWAAGGYLDFGDLLWFAIAGAVLGDNFNYWLGERYGQKWTRGGVWFLTPSHFEKAHRFFERHGAKSVFLGRFIPSVKEIAPFVAGTVQMRYRTFLFWNFLGAIGWGVQWVGGGYLFGQSLKLAETWMSRAGMVLVAVLIAWALLWLLQRFVVRKGRDAWRVAVSLIRSIKEALGRNAYVRRWVRRHPASIRFLAGRIDRTHFQGLPLTVLALAFTYVLALFAGIVEDVVTSDPIVAIDHATAQLVATFRAPAAIPPFVWITDLGQLPVVGVLLVIGALLLWLVNRKYAIVGLLVSSWGAVAFSALGKLAFERPRPTEAVLLETSYSFPSGHATIAVAFYGFVGYLLIRSVARWRTRVNLFFSTVGLVFLIGLSRIMLGAHYLSDVWAGYLVGALWLIVGISLTEWLSTGGRMDWDAPAEPRRKAAAFGLVAITAAGFVAYAATRTLPAPVSAPEVVIHVTQPLDEMLRAEKLTSTSSLFGTSEQPLSFAVVTPSEDALSALLSGAGWLPADSPDLKNLLRLAQQGLSYTTAPLAPALWNNRINDLAFERPIQNAQGKAVITVRLWQTPFRFGAEKVFVGVTRTYDGIRWGILHTVSPDVDAAAERFVESLKQSGRPLNLCQRSLTAPMTGSYLMGDRFFTRGQLWLLDPGGGTDAADLCGAHGSGQ
;
A
#
# COMPACT_ATOMS: atom_id res chain seq x y z
N MET A 1 8.31 -16.06 3.96
CA MET A 1 7.69 -16.63 5.19
C MET A 1 6.16 -16.66 5.14
N ILE A 2 5.50 -15.60 4.64
CA ILE A 2 4.04 -15.55 4.46
C ILE A 2 3.56 -16.55 3.40
N GLU A 3 4.27 -16.74 2.28
CA GLU A 3 3.94 -17.77 1.27
C GLU A 3 4.23 -19.21 1.71
N GLY A 4 5.24 -19.43 2.56
CA GLY A 4 5.43 -20.74 3.19
C GLY A 4 4.25 -21.09 4.10
N LEU A 5 3.74 -20.10 4.85
CA LEU A 5 2.51 -20.23 5.62
C LEU A 5 1.29 -20.38 4.69
N PHE A 6 1.18 -19.57 3.63
CA PHE A 6 0.06 -19.57 2.68
C PHE A 6 -0.02 -20.88 1.90
N ASN A 7 1.08 -21.37 1.32
CA ASN A 7 1.13 -22.60 0.52
C ASN A 7 1.07 -23.88 1.38
N SER A 8 1.44 -23.81 2.67
CA SER A 8 1.20 -24.91 3.62
C SER A 8 -0.24 -24.94 4.12
N ILE A 9 -0.86 -23.76 4.23
CA ILE A 9 -2.24 -23.61 4.67
C ILE A 9 -3.23 -23.75 3.48
N LEU A 10 -2.83 -23.52 2.22
CA LEU A 10 -3.73 -23.52 1.06
C LEU A 10 -4.36 -24.89 0.74
N PRO A 11 -3.63 -26.02 0.76
CA PRO A 11 -4.24 -27.35 0.65
C PRO A 11 -5.11 -27.66 1.86
N SER A 12 -4.70 -27.17 3.04
CA SER A 12 -5.47 -27.27 4.27
C SER A 12 -6.78 -26.48 4.16
N ILE A 13 -6.79 -25.25 3.64
CA ILE A 13 -7.95 -24.37 3.47
C ILE A 13 -8.90 -24.89 2.39
N GLN A 14 -8.40 -25.46 1.29
CA GLN A 14 -9.28 -26.15 0.32
C GLN A 14 -9.97 -27.37 0.96
N HIS A 15 -9.32 -28.04 1.92
CA HIS A 15 -9.93 -29.07 2.76
C HIS A 15 -10.81 -28.49 3.89
N PHE A 16 -10.55 -27.24 4.29
CA PHE A 16 -11.19 -26.51 5.39
C PHE A 16 -12.09 -25.35 4.93
N HIS A 17 -12.68 -25.44 3.74
CA HIS A 17 -13.72 -24.49 3.27
C HIS A 17 -14.79 -24.27 4.36
N MET A 18 -15.09 -25.35 5.10
CA MET A 18 -16.01 -25.35 6.24
C MET A 18 -15.53 -24.51 7.45
N LEU A 19 -14.22 -24.43 7.72
CA LEU A 19 -13.69 -23.66 8.85
C LEU A 19 -13.89 -22.16 8.70
N GLY A 20 -13.90 -21.62 7.47
CA GLY A 20 -14.19 -20.20 7.23
C GLY A 20 -15.59 -19.81 7.72
N TYR A 21 -16.57 -20.67 7.46
CA TYR A 21 -17.94 -20.49 7.93
C TYR A 21 -18.07 -20.66 9.45
N TRP A 22 -17.41 -21.68 10.03
CA TRP A 22 -17.38 -21.84 11.49
C TRP A 22 -16.64 -20.71 12.20
N ALA A 23 -15.58 -20.17 11.60
CA ALA A 23 -14.89 -19.00 12.13
C ALA A 23 -15.82 -17.78 12.16
N ALA A 24 -16.62 -17.56 11.11
CA ALA A 24 -17.64 -16.51 11.11
C ALA A 24 -18.69 -16.72 12.20
N PHE A 25 -19.16 -17.96 12.37
CA PHE A 25 -20.09 -18.32 13.43
C PHE A 25 -19.53 -18.05 14.82
N PHE A 26 -18.33 -18.54 15.13
CA PHE A 26 -17.71 -18.34 16.46
C PHE A 26 -17.33 -16.89 16.69
N ALA A 27 -16.87 -16.16 15.67
CA ALA A 27 -16.58 -14.74 15.79
C ALA A 27 -17.84 -13.93 16.11
N ALA A 28 -18.96 -14.20 15.42
CA ALA A 28 -20.24 -13.57 15.71
C ALA A 28 -20.77 -13.95 17.10
N LEU A 29 -20.67 -15.24 17.47
CA LEU A 29 -21.11 -15.76 18.77
C LEU A 29 -20.33 -15.15 19.94
N LEU A 30 -19.00 -15.11 19.84
CA LEU A 30 -18.13 -14.60 20.90
C LEU A 30 -18.19 -13.07 20.99
N GLU A 31 -18.40 -12.37 19.87
CA GLU A 31 -18.59 -10.92 19.87
C GLU A 31 -19.94 -10.50 20.46
N THR A 32 -20.99 -11.32 20.31
CA THR A 32 -22.26 -11.02 20.95
C THR A 32 -22.31 -11.47 22.40
N ALA A 33 -21.53 -12.48 22.81
CA ALA A 33 -21.50 -12.94 24.20
C ALA A 33 -21.01 -11.87 25.20
N LEU A 34 -21.77 -11.66 26.28
CA LEU A 34 -21.43 -10.74 27.37
C LEU A 34 -20.03 -11.09 27.93
N VAL A 35 -19.21 -10.09 28.25
CA VAL A 35 -17.78 -10.19 28.68
C VAL A 35 -16.80 -10.42 27.53
N VAL A 36 -17.03 -11.42 26.67
CA VAL A 36 -16.07 -11.80 25.62
C VAL A 36 -16.08 -10.80 24.46
N GLY A 37 -17.26 -10.34 24.07
CA GLY A 37 -17.43 -9.44 22.93
C GLY A 37 -16.90 -8.02 23.10
N LEU A 38 -16.58 -7.63 24.34
CA LEU A 38 -15.95 -6.34 24.60
C LEU A 38 -14.44 -6.32 24.25
N PHE A 39 -13.82 -7.50 24.15
CA PHE A 39 -12.38 -7.65 23.90
C PHE A 39 -12.06 -8.25 22.52
N LEU A 40 -13.00 -8.99 21.92
CA LEU A 40 -12.81 -9.65 20.63
C LEU A 40 -13.56 -8.91 19.50
N PRO A 41 -12.85 -8.27 18.55
CA PRO A 41 -13.47 -7.59 17.43
C PRO A 41 -13.90 -8.59 16.33
N GLY A 42 -14.93 -9.38 16.59
CA GLY A 42 -15.47 -10.37 15.63
C GLY A 42 -15.89 -9.75 14.29
N SER A 43 -16.40 -8.52 14.32
CA SER A 43 -16.82 -7.72 13.17
C SER A 43 -15.68 -7.42 12.20
N THR A 44 -14.44 -7.28 12.70
CA THR A 44 -13.26 -7.17 11.84
C THR A 44 -12.99 -8.47 11.11
N LEU A 45 -13.13 -9.62 11.78
CA LEU A 45 -12.96 -10.93 11.13
C LEU A 45 -14.05 -11.16 10.08
N LEU A 46 -15.31 -10.82 10.37
CA LEU A 46 -16.40 -10.92 9.39
C LEU A 46 -16.20 -10.00 8.18
N LEU A 47 -15.63 -8.81 8.38
CA LEU A 47 -15.26 -7.91 7.30
C LEU A 47 -14.17 -8.54 6.40
N LEU A 48 -13.15 -9.18 7.01
CA LEU A 48 -12.11 -9.89 6.27
C LEU A 48 -12.64 -11.12 5.52
N LEU A 49 -13.47 -11.93 6.18
CA LEU A 49 -14.10 -13.10 5.57
C LEU A 49 -15.07 -12.69 4.44
N GLY A 50 -15.78 -11.56 4.59
CA GLY A 50 -16.58 -10.97 3.51
C GLY A 50 -15.72 -10.57 2.31
N ALA A 51 -14.55 -9.97 2.55
CA ALA A 51 -13.60 -9.64 1.47
C ALA A 51 -13.05 -10.91 0.79
N TRP A 52 -12.84 -11.99 1.53
CA TRP A 52 -12.47 -13.29 0.96
C TRP A 52 -13.61 -13.95 0.18
N ALA A 53 -14.86 -13.78 0.58
CA ALA A 53 -16.02 -14.21 -0.20
C ALA A 53 -16.07 -13.49 -1.56
N ALA A 54 -15.72 -12.19 -1.61
CA ALA A 54 -15.54 -11.47 -2.87
C ALA A 54 -14.37 -12.01 -3.72
N GLY A 55 -13.40 -12.67 -3.06
CA GLY A 55 -12.32 -13.45 -3.65
C GLY A 55 -12.80 -14.66 -4.46
N GLY A 56 -13.98 -15.21 -4.14
CA GLY A 56 -14.48 -16.49 -4.66
C GLY A 56 -14.13 -17.69 -3.77
N TYR A 57 -13.54 -17.46 -2.59
CA TYR A 57 -13.10 -18.51 -1.67
C TYR A 57 -14.17 -18.97 -0.68
N LEU A 58 -15.23 -18.19 -0.47
CA LEU A 58 -16.37 -18.53 0.38
C LEU A 58 -17.64 -18.05 -0.32
N ASP A 59 -18.70 -18.84 -0.21
CA ASP A 59 -20.02 -18.38 -0.65
C ASP A 59 -20.53 -17.27 0.29
N PHE A 60 -20.97 -16.16 -0.29
CA PHE A 60 -21.46 -15.00 0.46
C PHE A 60 -22.72 -15.33 1.28
N GLY A 61 -23.63 -16.11 0.70
CA GLY A 61 -24.89 -16.50 1.34
C GLY A 61 -24.64 -17.38 2.56
N ASP A 62 -23.82 -18.42 2.40
CA ASP A 62 -23.46 -19.32 3.50
C ASP A 62 -22.72 -18.57 4.61
N LEU A 63 -21.76 -17.71 4.25
CA LEU A 63 -21.02 -16.90 5.21
C LEU A 63 -21.94 -15.98 6.02
N LEU A 64 -22.90 -15.36 5.34
CA LEU A 64 -23.91 -14.51 5.95
C LEU A 64 -24.79 -15.31 6.92
N TRP A 65 -25.22 -16.52 6.53
CA TRP A 65 -26.05 -17.38 7.39
C TRP A 65 -25.33 -17.86 8.64
N PHE A 66 -24.06 -18.28 8.52
CA PHE A 66 -23.26 -18.68 9.68
C PHE A 66 -23.02 -17.52 10.65
N ALA A 67 -22.74 -16.32 10.13
CA ALA A 67 -22.61 -15.12 10.95
C ALA A 67 -23.92 -14.78 11.67
N ILE A 68 -25.07 -14.85 10.97
CA ILE A 68 -26.40 -14.63 11.58
C ILE A 68 -26.68 -15.67 12.67
N ALA A 69 -26.41 -16.95 12.42
CA ALA A 69 -26.65 -18.02 13.38
C ALA A 69 -25.82 -17.84 14.67
N GLY A 70 -24.53 -17.54 14.53
CA GLY A 70 -23.65 -17.28 15.68
C GLY A 70 -24.10 -16.07 16.49
N ALA A 71 -24.42 -14.98 15.80
CA ALA A 71 -24.98 -13.77 16.39
C ALA A 71 -26.24 -14.06 17.23
N VAL A 72 -27.25 -14.70 16.61
CA VAL A 72 -28.53 -15.01 17.24
C VAL A 72 -28.35 -15.88 18.48
N LEU A 73 -27.49 -16.90 18.41
CA LEU A 73 -27.23 -17.78 19.55
C LEU A 73 -26.55 -17.05 20.71
N GLY A 74 -25.59 -16.17 20.44
CA GLY A 74 -24.92 -15.41 21.49
C GLY A 74 -25.85 -14.40 22.17
N ASP A 75 -26.74 -13.77 21.40
CA ASP A 75 -27.75 -12.87 21.97
C ASP A 75 -28.81 -13.62 22.78
N ASN A 76 -29.19 -14.83 22.36
CA ASN A 76 -30.06 -15.71 23.16
C ASN A 76 -29.41 -16.13 24.47
N PHE A 77 -28.11 -16.46 24.45
CA PHE A 77 -27.35 -16.75 25.66
C PHE A 77 -27.36 -15.56 26.63
N ASN A 78 -27.17 -14.34 26.11
CA ASN A 78 -27.24 -13.12 26.92
C ASN A 78 -28.64 -12.84 27.48
N TYR A 79 -29.70 -13.04 26.68
CA TYR A 79 -31.08 -12.90 27.14
C TYR A 79 -31.36 -13.86 28.31
N TRP A 80 -30.95 -15.12 28.17
CA TRP A 80 -31.09 -16.12 29.23
C TRP A 80 -30.31 -15.74 30.50
N LEU A 81 -29.09 -15.21 30.33
CA LEU A 81 -28.28 -14.74 31.45
C LEU A 81 -28.95 -13.55 32.16
N GLY A 82 -29.59 -12.66 31.40
CA GLY A 82 -30.37 -11.53 31.90
C GLY A 82 -31.62 -11.98 32.66
N GLU A 83 -32.36 -12.94 32.13
CA GLU A 83 -33.53 -13.51 32.78
C GLU A 83 -33.18 -14.19 34.12
N ARG A 84 -32.09 -14.95 34.16
CA ARG A 84 -31.69 -15.75 35.33
C ARG A 84 -30.90 -14.97 36.38
N TYR A 85 -30.00 -14.07 35.98
CA TYR A 85 -29.06 -13.39 36.88
C TYR A 85 -29.20 -11.86 36.89
N GLY A 86 -30.05 -11.29 36.03
CA GLY A 86 -30.23 -9.86 35.84
C GLY A 86 -30.51 -9.07 37.11
N GLN A 87 -31.43 -9.56 37.96
CA GLN A 87 -31.79 -8.87 39.21
C GLN A 87 -30.65 -8.82 40.24
N LYS A 88 -29.74 -9.81 40.22
CA LYS A 88 -28.58 -9.86 41.14
C LYS A 88 -27.46 -8.94 40.66
N TRP A 89 -27.22 -8.90 39.35
CA TRP A 89 -26.12 -8.13 38.77
C TRP A 89 -26.42 -6.64 38.59
N THR A 90 -27.69 -6.28 38.37
CA THR A 90 -28.13 -4.87 38.34
C THR A 90 -28.00 -4.17 39.70
N ARG A 91 -28.17 -4.89 40.82
CA ARG A 91 -28.01 -4.34 42.19
C ARG A 91 -26.55 -4.26 42.65
N GLY A 92 -25.71 -5.22 42.27
CA GLY A 92 -24.31 -5.28 42.71
C GLY A 92 -23.32 -4.51 41.82
N GLY A 93 -23.67 -4.28 40.55
CA GLY A 93 -22.70 -3.90 39.51
C GLY A 93 -21.72 -5.04 39.23
N VAL A 94 -21.40 -5.25 37.95
CA VAL A 94 -20.31 -6.17 37.57
C VAL A 94 -19.08 -5.32 37.27
N TRP A 95 -17.87 -5.86 37.44
CA TRP A 95 -16.59 -5.12 37.33
C TRP A 95 -16.43 -4.24 36.07
N PHE A 96 -17.17 -4.54 34.99
CA PHE A 96 -17.18 -3.79 33.72
C PHE A 96 -18.50 -3.07 33.38
N LEU A 97 -19.60 -3.28 34.13
CA LEU A 97 -20.92 -2.67 33.87
C LEU A 97 -21.38 -1.82 35.05
N THR A 98 -21.27 -0.50 34.90
CA THR A 98 -21.74 0.49 35.88
C THR A 98 -23.28 0.58 35.87
N PRO A 99 -23.96 0.84 37.00
CA PRO A 99 -25.41 1.08 37.06
C PRO A 99 -25.94 2.10 36.04
N SER A 100 -25.14 3.10 35.68
CA SER A 100 -25.48 4.12 34.69
C SER A 100 -25.62 3.59 33.25
N HIS A 101 -24.94 2.49 32.89
CA HIS A 101 -25.10 1.83 31.59
C HIS A 101 -26.44 1.08 31.53
N PHE A 102 -26.81 0.42 32.63
CA PHE A 102 -28.11 -0.23 32.77
C PHE A 102 -29.25 0.78 32.70
N GLU A 103 -29.13 1.94 33.33
CA GLU A 103 -30.17 2.98 33.33
C GLU A 103 -30.33 3.67 31.97
N LYS A 104 -29.25 3.82 31.19
CA LYS A 104 -29.34 4.30 29.79
C LYS A 104 -29.99 3.26 28.87
N ALA A 105 -29.60 2.00 29.01
CA ALA A 105 -30.22 0.91 28.26
C ALA A 105 -31.70 0.76 28.61
N HIS A 106 -32.05 0.83 29.91
CA HIS A 106 -33.44 0.78 30.37
C HIS A 106 -34.29 1.91 29.79
N ARG A 107 -33.83 3.17 29.87
CA ARG A 107 -34.52 4.31 29.23
C ARG A 107 -34.65 4.18 27.72
N PHE A 108 -33.70 3.54 27.05
CA PHE A 108 -33.77 3.27 25.63
C PHE A 108 -34.84 2.21 25.30
N PHE A 109 -34.95 1.15 26.13
CA PHE A 109 -36.01 0.15 26.07
C PHE A 109 -37.40 0.69 26.43
N GLU A 110 -37.51 1.59 27.41
CA GLU A 110 -38.78 2.26 27.74
C GLU A 110 -39.29 3.13 26.58
N ARG A 111 -38.39 3.80 25.85
CA ARG A 111 -38.77 4.71 24.75
C ARG A 111 -39.10 4.00 23.44
N HIS A 112 -38.38 2.93 23.08
CA HIS A 112 -38.54 2.27 21.77
C HIS A 112 -39.11 0.83 21.88
N GLY A 113 -39.35 0.35 23.09
CA GLY A 113 -39.97 -0.95 23.36
C GLY A 113 -39.16 -2.12 22.80
N ALA A 114 -39.86 -3.08 22.21
CA ALA A 114 -39.24 -4.27 21.65
C ALA A 114 -38.30 -3.98 20.46
N LYS A 115 -38.49 -2.85 19.75
CA LYS A 115 -37.62 -2.41 18.64
C LYS A 115 -36.21 -2.06 19.11
N SER A 116 -36.03 -1.81 20.41
CA SER A 116 -34.73 -1.50 21.01
C SER A 116 -33.72 -2.62 20.85
N VAL A 117 -34.15 -3.89 20.76
CA VAL A 117 -33.25 -5.03 20.52
C VAL A 117 -32.62 -4.92 19.12
N PHE A 118 -33.41 -4.55 18.11
CA PHE A 118 -32.94 -4.32 16.75
C PHE A 118 -32.05 -3.07 16.65
N LEU A 119 -32.55 -1.92 17.12
CA LEU A 119 -31.84 -0.65 17.00
C LEU A 119 -30.55 -0.62 17.82
N GLY A 120 -30.55 -1.27 18.99
CA GLY A 120 -29.38 -1.35 19.87
C GLY A 120 -28.19 -2.05 19.21
N ARG A 121 -28.44 -2.95 18.25
CA ARG A 121 -27.39 -3.71 17.56
C ARG A 121 -26.44 -2.86 16.71
N PHE A 122 -26.91 -1.71 16.22
CA PHE A 122 -26.15 -0.80 15.37
C PHE A 122 -25.41 0.28 16.17
N ILE A 123 -25.60 0.32 17.49
CA ILE A 123 -24.96 1.29 18.38
C ILE A 123 -23.89 0.58 19.20
N PRO A 124 -22.59 0.92 19.03
CA PRO A 124 -21.52 0.38 19.85
C PRO A 124 -21.80 0.55 21.35
N SER A 125 -21.42 -0.41 22.19
CA SER A 125 -21.72 -0.47 23.65
C SER A 125 -23.17 -0.79 24.02
N VAL A 126 -24.15 -0.53 23.16
CA VAL A 126 -25.55 -0.90 23.39
C VAL A 126 -25.82 -2.32 22.89
N LYS A 127 -25.20 -2.71 21.76
CA LYS A 127 -25.40 -4.03 21.13
C LYS A 127 -25.11 -5.19 22.07
N GLU A 128 -24.09 -5.07 22.93
CA GLU A 128 -23.64 -6.13 23.84
C GLU A 128 -24.56 -6.26 25.06
N ILE A 129 -25.22 -5.18 25.46
CA ILE A 129 -26.01 -5.10 26.70
C ILE A 129 -27.51 -5.27 26.43
N ALA A 130 -27.99 -4.90 25.24
CA ALA A 130 -29.41 -4.89 24.92
C ALA A 130 -30.11 -6.25 25.08
N PRO A 131 -29.56 -7.39 24.60
CA PRO A 131 -30.18 -8.71 24.81
C PRO A 131 -30.27 -9.09 26.29
N PHE A 132 -29.22 -8.81 27.06
CA PHE A 132 -29.21 -9.05 28.50
C PHE A 132 -30.27 -8.22 29.23
N VAL A 133 -30.38 -6.93 28.91
CA VAL A 133 -31.39 -6.04 29.50
C VAL A 133 -32.79 -6.50 29.13
N ALA A 134 -33.03 -6.93 27.89
CA ALA A 134 -34.31 -7.50 27.46
C ALA A 134 -34.71 -8.73 28.33
N GLY A 135 -33.74 -9.57 28.72
CA GLY A 135 -33.97 -10.65 29.67
C GLY A 135 -34.25 -10.16 31.11
N THR A 136 -33.52 -9.14 31.58
CA THR A 136 -33.72 -8.60 32.94
C THR A 136 -35.11 -8.00 33.16
N VAL A 137 -35.70 -7.41 32.11
CA VAL A 137 -37.05 -6.83 32.12
C VAL A 137 -38.14 -7.84 31.74
N GLN A 138 -37.78 -9.13 31.61
CA GLN A 138 -38.70 -10.21 31.27
C GLN A 138 -39.51 -9.97 29.98
N MET A 139 -38.85 -9.47 28.94
CA MET A 139 -39.48 -9.33 27.62
C MET A 139 -39.93 -10.70 27.10
N ARG A 140 -41.15 -10.81 26.55
CA ARG A 140 -41.63 -12.09 25.97
C ARG A 140 -40.61 -12.67 24.98
N TYR A 141 -40.17 -13.91 25.20
CA TYR A 141 -39.11 -14.56 24.42
C TYR A 141 -39.34 -14.51 22.89
N ARG A 142 -40.58 -14.76 22.44
CA ARG A 142 -40.95 -14.68 21.01
C ARG A 142 -40.72 -13.30 20.41
N THR A 143 -41.03 -12.25 21.17
CA THR A 143 -40.84 -10.87 20.74
C THR A 143 -39.35 -10.53 20.69
N PHE A 144 -38.58 -10.94 21.70
CA PHE A 144 -37.12 -10.80 21.70
C PHE A 144 -36.49 -11.50 20.49
N LEU A 145 -36.82 -12.77 20.26
CA LEU A 145 -36.24 -13.58 19.19
C LEU A 145 -36.49 -12.98 17.80
N PHE A 146 -37.69 -12.47 17.55
CA PHE A 146 -38.03 -11.81 16.29
C PHE A 146 -37.15 -10.58 16.01
N TRP A 147 -37.05 -9.66 16.98
CA TRP A 147 -36.23 -8.45 16.83
C TRP A 147 -34.72 -8.75 16.83
N ASN A 148 -34.30 -9.76 17.57
CA ASN A 148 -32.92 -10.24 17.59
C ASN A 148 -32.51 -10.80 16.22
N PHE A 149 -33.35 -11.66 15.63
CA PHE A 149 -33.09 -12.24 14.32
C PHE A 149 -33.03 -11.19 13.21
N LEU A 150 -33.98 -10.24 13.20
CA LEU A 150 -33.97 -9.13 12.24
C LEU A 150 -32.72 -8.26 12.42
N GLY A 151 -32.29 -8.04 13.67
CA GLY A 151 -31.05 -7.32 13.96
C GLY A 151 -29.83 -8.06 13.44
N ALA A 152 -29.75 -9.37 13.68
CA ALA A 152 -28.66 -10.22 13.23
C ALA A 152 -28.52 -10.22 11.71
N ILE A 153 -29.63 -10.24 10.96
CA ILE A 153 -29.61 -10.08 9.50
C ILE A 153 -28.96 -8.75 9.11
N GLY A 154 -29.47 -7.62 9.62
CA GLY A 154 -28.95 -6.30 9.24
C GLY A 154 -27.48 -6.11 9.61
N TRP A 155 -27.06 -6.64 10.76
CA TRP A 155 -25.67 -6.61 11.20
C TRP A 155 -24.76 -7.53 10.38
N GLY A 156 -25.22 -8.73 10.03
CA GLY A 156 -24.51 -9.65 9.14
C GLY A 156 -24.28 -9.02 7.77
N VAL A 157 -25.33 -8.42 7.19
CA VAL A 157 -25.25 -7.69 5.92
C VAL A 157 -24.29 -6.50 6.03
N GLN A 158 -24.30 -5.75 7.13
CA GLN A 158 -23.39 -4.63 7.33
C GLN A 158 -21.91 -5.06 7.28
N TRP A 159 -21.51 -6.11 8.00
CA TRP A 159 -20.11 -6.49 8.11
C TRP A 159 -19.65 -7.43 7.01
N VAL A 160 -20.40 -8.50 6.73
CA VAL A 160 -20.07 -9.44 5.65
C VAL A 160 -20.27 -8.77 4.29
N GLY A 161 -21.37 -8.03 4.11
CA GLY A 161 -21.62 -7.24 2.89
C GLY A 161 -20.66 -6.07 2.75
N GLY A 162 -20.33 -5.36 3.83
CA GLY A 162 -19.31 -4.30 3.80
C GLY A 162 -17.93 -4.84 3.41
N GLY A 163 -17.55 -6.00 3.96
CA GLY A 163 -16.34 -6.72 3.57
C GLY A 163 -16.34 -7.19 2.12
N TYR A 164 -17.46 -7.76 1.66
CA TYR A 164 -17.64 -8.20 0.28
C TYR A 164 -17.53 -7.04 -0.71
N LEU A 165 -18.22 -5.94 -0.45
CA LEU A 165 -18.13 -4.71 -1.25
C LEU A 165 -16.71 -4.11 -1.21
N PHE A 166 -16.04 -4.16 -0.05
CA PHE A 166 -14.66 -3.71 0.06
C PHE A 166 -13.69 -4.60 -0.75
N GLY A 167 -13.79 -5.91 -0.64
CA GLY A 167 -12.98 -6.86 -1.44
C GLY A 167 -13.24 -6.69 -2.94
N GLN A 168 -14.48 -6.45 -3.33
CA GLN A 168 -14.81 -6.07 -4.71
C GLN A 168 -14.24 -4.73 -5.11
N SER A 169 -14.26 -3.72 -4.23
CA SER A 169 -13.68 -2.40 -4.51
C SER A 169 -12.17 -2.46 -4.69
N LEU A 170 -11.48 -3.36 -3.98
CA LEU A 170 -10.05 -3.64 -4.18
C LEU A 170 -9.81 -4.28 -5.54
N LYS A 171 -10.59 -5.31 -5.92
CA LYS A 171 -10.54 -5.91 -7.27
C LYS A 171 -10.89 -4.91 -8.37
N LEU A 172 -11.85 -4.02 -8.13
CA LEU A 172 -12.24 -2.93 -9.04
C LEU A 172 -11.12 -1.90 -9.16
N ALA A 173 -10.48 -1.48 -8.06
CA ALA A 173 -9.32 -0.58 -8.10
C ALA A 173 -8.13 -1.22 -8.84
N GLU A 174 -7.92 -2.51 -8.67
CA GLU A 174 -6.88 -3.28 -9.37
C GLU A 174 -7.12 -3.36 -10.89
N THR A 175 -8.40 -3.31 -11.31
CA THR A 175 -8.77 -3.59 -12.71
C THR A 175 -9.17 -2.36 -13.52
N TRP A 176 -9.71 -1.32 -12.87
CA TRP A 176 -10.02 -0.04 -13.52
C TRP A 176 -8.78 0.77 -13.89
N MET A 177 -7.66 0.42 -13.27
CA MET A 177 -6.45 1.20 -13.37
C MET A 177 -5.47 0.42 -14.21
N SER A 178 -5.25 0.91 -15.43
CA SER A 178 -3.89 0.87 -15.97
C SER A 178 -2.96 1.26 -14.81
N ARG A 179 -1.95 0.45 -14.56
CA ARG A 179 -1.44 0.29 -13.21
C ARG A 179 -1.01 1.64 -12.55
N ALA A 180 -0.72 2.73 -13.28
CA ALA A 180 -0.43 4.03 -12.65
C ALA A 180 -1.60 5.00 -12.48
N GLY A 181 -2.81 4.66 -12.93
CA GLY A 181 -4.00 5.12 -12.23
C GLY A 181 -3.87 4.82 -10.72
N MET A 182 -3.38 3.62 -10.35
CA MET A 182 -3.16 3.25 -8.94
C MET A 182 -2.13 4.12 -8.25
N VAL A 183 -1.02 4.48 -8.90
CA VAL A 183 -0.03 5.38 -8.29
C VAL A 183 -0.63 6.78 -8.10
N LEU A 184 -1.29 7.34 -9.11
CA LEU A 184 -1.91 8.65 -9.01
C LEU A 184 -3.01 8.67 -7.95
N VAL A 185 -3.90 7.69 -7.93
CA VAL A 185 -4.95 7.61 -6.92
C VAL A 185 -4.43 7.21 -5.56
N ALA A 186 -3.37 6.41 -5.43
CA ALA A 186 -2.73 6.15 -4.14
C ALA A 186 -2.14 7.45 -3.58
N VAL A 187 -1.51 8.28 -4.42
CA VAL A 187 -1.06 9.63 -4.02
C VAL A 187 -2.24 10.52 -3.66
N LEU A 188 -3.33 10.53 -4.45
CA LEU A 188 -4.54 11.32 -4.15
C LEU A 188 -5.27 10.83 -2.90
N ILE A 189 -5.33 9.53 -2.65
CA ILE A 189 -5.91 8.91 -1.45
C ILE A 189 -5.04 9.24 -0.26
N ALA A 190 -3.71 9.07 -0.34
CA ALA A 190 -2.80 9.47 0.72
C ALA A 190 -2.97 10.95 1.06
N TRP A 191 -3.09 11.82 0.04
CA TRP A 191 -3.34 13.24 0.23
C TRP A 191 -4.71 13.53 0.85
N ALA A 192 -5.77 12.87 0.36
CA ALA A 192 -7.12 13.00 0.89
C ALA A 192 -7.22 12.50 2.34
N LEU A 193 -6.56 11.39 2.67
CA LEU A 193 -6.47 10.84 4.03
C LEU A 193 -5.70 11.79 4.94
N LEU A 194 -4.57 12.34 4.51
CA LEU A 194 -3.83 13.37 5.25
C LEU A 194 -4.70 14.60 5.51
N TRP A 195 -5.45 15.06 4.50
CA TRP A 195 -6.35 16.21 4.62
C TRP A 195 -7.54 15.93 5.54
N LEU A 196 -8.18 14.75 5.43
CA LEU A 196 -9.27 14.33 6.30
C LEU A 196 -8.81 14.19 7.75
N LEU A 197 -7.64 13.58 7.96
CA LEU A 197 -7.02 13.43 9.28
C LEU A 197 -6.68 14.81 9.86
N GLN A 198 -6.08 15.71 9.08
CA GLN A 198 -5.83 17.09 9.48
C GLN A 198 -7.13 17.78 9.92
N ARG A 199 -8.20 17.69 9.12
CA ARG A 199 -9.49 18.31 9.41
C ARG A 199 -10.13 17.73 10.67
N PHE A 200 -10.01 16.42 10.87
CA PHE A 200 -10.46 15.73 12.08
C PHE A 200 -9.67 16.20 13.31
N VAL A 201 -8.34 16.24 13.25
CA VAL A 201 -7.48 16.66 14.37
C VAL A 201 -7.68 18.15 14.70
N VAL A 202 -7.88 19.02 13.71
CA VAL A 202 -8.21 20.44 13.93
C VAL A 202 -9.56 20.60 14.62
N ARG A 203 -10.61 19.88 14.17
CA ARG A 203 -11.97 20.05 14.69
C ARG A 203 -12.23 19.32 15.99
N LYS A 204 -11.73 18.09 16.12
CA LYS A 204 -12.06 17.14 17.20
C LYS A 204 -10.85 16.69 18.01
N GLY A 205 -9.62 17.03 17.62
CA GLY A 205 -8.41 16.56 18.31
C GLY A 205 -8.35 16.97 19.79
N ARG A 206 -8.79 18.19 20.14
CA ARG A 206 -8.86 18.63 21.55
C ARG A 206 -9.92 17.85 22.35
N ASP A 207 -11.04 17.53 21.73
CA ASP A 207 -12.13 16.78 22.36
C ASP A 207 -11.72 15.32 22.56
N ALA A 208 -11.14 14.70 21.52
CA ALA A 208 -10.58 13.37 21.57
C ALA A 208 -9.48 13.26 22.63
N TRP A 209 -8.60 14.26 22.74
CA TRP A 209 -7.58 14.30 23.79
C TRP A 209 -8.20 14.40 25.19
N ARG A 210 -9.27 15.20 25.36
CA ARG A 210 -10.00 15.26 26.65
C ARG A 210 -10.61 13.92 27.03
N VAL A 211 -11.18 13.19 26.05
CA VAL A 211 -11.72 11.83 26.26
C VAL A 211 -10.61 10.84 26.59
N ALA A 212 -9.49 10.87 25.87
CA ALA A 212 -8.34 10.00 26.16
C ALA A 212 -7.79 10.26 27.57
N VAL A 213 -7.65 11.53 27.97
CA VAL A 213 -7.20 11.89 29.32
C VAL A 213 -8.22 11.48 30.39
N SER A 214 -9.53 11.61 30.13
CA SER A 214 -10.55 11.18 31.09
C SER A 214 -10.60 9.66 31.25
N LEU A 215 -10.44 8.91 30.16
CA LEU A 215 -10.32 7.45 30.17
C LEU A 215 -9.09 7.01 30.97
N ILE A 216 -7.92 7.60 30.70
CA ILE A 216 -6.69 7.30 31.44
C ILE A 216 -6.86 7.61 32.93
N ARG A 217 -7.51 8.73 33.28
CA ARG A 217 -7.77 9.09 34.68
C ARG A 217 -8.71 8.07 35.34
N SER A 218 -9.79 7.69 34.67
CA SER A 218 -10.75 6.68 35.14
C SER A 218 -10.07 5.33 35.38
N ILE A 219 -9.23 4.89 34.43
CA ILE A 219 -8.43 3.67 34.56
C ILE A 219 -7.48 3.77 35.76
N LYS A 220 -6.78 4.90 35.92
CA LYS A 220 -5.87 5.12 37.06
C LYS A 220 -6.60 5.04 38.41
N GLU A 221 -7.78 5.63 38.50
CA GLU A 221 -8.62 5.57 39.70
C GLU A 221 -9.16 4.16 39.96
N ALA A 222 -9.62 3.46 38.92
CA ALA A 222 -10.12 2.08 39.02
C ALA A 222 -9.01 1.12 39.47
N LEU A 223 -7.80 1.24 38.89
CA LEU A 223 -6.62 0.49 39.31
C LEU A 223 -6.22 0.81 40.75
N GLY A 224 -6.28 2.09 41.16
CA GLY A 224 -5.95 2.51 42.53
C GLY A 224 -6.92 1.97 43.59
N ARG A 225 -8.19 1.77 43.24
CA ARG A 225 -9.19 1.20 44.15
C ARG A 225 -9.06 -0.32 44.31
N ASN A 226 -8.44 -1.02 43.36
CA ASN A 226 -8.29 -2.48 43.40
C ASN A 226 -7.33 -2.93 44.52
N ALA A 227 -7.80 -3.82 45.39
CA ALA A 227 -7.04 -4.34 46.53
C ALA A 227 -5.80 -5.15 46.11
N TYR A 228 -5.85 -5.86 44.97
CA TYR A 228 -4.72 -6.62 44.44
C TYR A 228 -3.61 -5.70 43.93
N VAL A 229 -3.97 -4.64 43.20
CA VAL A 229 -3.02 -3.64 42.71
C VAL A 229 -2.34 -2.94 43.89
N ARG A 230 -3.09 -2.55 44.92
CA ARG A 230 -2.49 -1.97 46.15
C ARG A 230 -1.59 -2.94 46.91
N ARG A 231 -1.87 -4.24 46.88
CA ARG A 231 -1.00 -5.28 47.47
C ARG A 231 0.28 -5.46 46.64
N TRP A 232 0.16 -5.44 45.32
CA TRP A 232 1.29 -5.52 44.40
C TRP A 232 2.21 -4.30 44.47
N VAL A 233 1.63 -3.10 44.52
CA VAL A 233 2.37 -1.83 44.70
C VAL A 233 3.18 -1.82 45.99
N ARG A 234 2.61 -2.35 47.08
CA ARG A 234 3.32 -2.49 48.36
C ARG A 234 4.44 -3.54 48.32
N ARG A 235 4.30 -4.59 47.51
CA ARG A 235 5.35 -5.62 47.33
C ARG A 235 6.53 -5.15 46.48
N HIS A 236 6.30 -4.27 45.50
CA HIS A 236 7.33 -3.80 44.56
C HIS A 236 7.49 -2.27 44.56
N PRO A 237 7.84 -1.64 45.69
CA PRO A 237 7.88 -0.17 45.79
C PRO A 237 8.93 0.47 44.88
N ALA A 238 10.06 -0.20 44.64
CA ALA A 238 11.12 0.29 43.75
C ALA A 238 10.67 0.30 42.28
N SER A 239 10.09 -0.80 41.78
CA SER A 239 9.59 -0.93 40.41
C SER A 239 8.47 0.07 40.11
N ILE A 240 7.56 0.26 41.07
CA ILE A 240 6.48 1.26 40.94
C ILE A 240 7.04 2.68 40.88
N ARG A 241 8.01 3.01 41.74
CA ARG A 241 8.63 4.35 41.75
C ARG A 241 9.33 4.64 40.43
N PHE A 242 10.04 3.65 39.88
CA PHE A 242 10.63 3.74 38.55
C PHE A 242 9.57 3.98 37.46
N LEU A 243 8.52 3.15 37.41
CA LEU A 243 7.45 3.28 36.41
C LEU A 243 6.71 4.62 36.52
N ALA A 244 6.42 5.06 37.74
CA ALA A 244 5.79 6.34 38.01
C ALA A 244 6.67 7.51 37.54
N GLY A 245 7.99 7.41 37.76
CA GLY A 245 8.97 8.36 37.23
C GLY A 245 8.98 8.41 35.70
N ARG A 246 8.79 7.28 35.01
CA ARG A 246 8.73 7.24 33.52
C ARG A 246 7.44 7.81 32.94
N ILE A 247 6.39 7.96 33.73
CA ILE A 247 5.10 8.54 33.30
C ILE A 247 4.99 10.02 33.72
N ASP A 248 5.92 10.51 34.54
CA ASP A 248 5.96 11.90 35.00
C ASP A 248 6.17 12.87 33.83
N ARG A 249 5.35 13.92 33.77
CA ARG A 249 5.40 14.94 32.71
C ARG A 249 6.24 16.15 33.10
N THR A 250 6.62 16.26 34.37
CA THR A 250 7.29 17.47 34.90
C THR A 250 8.77 17.51 34.57
N HIS A 251 9.41 16.34 34.41
CA HIS A 251 10.82 16.22 34.05
C HIS A 251 11.00 15.59 32.67
N PHE A 252 12.00 16.04 31.91
CA PHE A 252 12.33 15.44 30.61
C PHE A 252 12.66 13.95 30.72
N GLN A 253 13.36 13.54 31.79
CA GLN A 253 13.72 12.14 32.05
C GLN A 253 12.52 11.21 32.27
N GLY A 254 11.32 11.76 32.49
CA GLY A 254 10.08 11.01 32.65
C GLY A 254 9.44 10.63 31.32
N LEU A 255 8.21 11.08 31.12
CA LEU A 255 7.38 10.76 29.96
C LEU A 255 8.00 11.20 28.63
N PRO A 256 8.58 12.42 28.48
CA PRO A 256 9.13 12.86 27.21
C PRO A 256 10.24 11.92 26.69
N LEU A 257 11.25 11.64 27.52
CA LEU A 257 12.34 10.73 27.16
C LEU A 257 11.83 9.30 26.93
N THR A 258 10.88 8.83 27.75
CA THR A 258 10.32 7.48 27.59
C THR A 258 9.59 7.33 26.25
N VAL A 259 8.77 8.31 25.87
CA VAL A 259 8.07 8.31 24.58
C VAL A 259 9.05 8.40 23.42
N LEU A 260 10.07 9.25 23.51
CA LEU A 260 11.10 9.38 22.47
C LEU A 260 11.94 8.09 22.33
N ALA A 261 12.30 7.44 23.43
CA ALA A 261 13.04 6.18 23.42
C ALA A 261 12.21 5.01 22.84
N LEU A 262 10.92 4.92 23.21
CA LEU A 262 10.01 3.94 22.61
C LEU A 262 9.80 4.19 21.12
N ALA A 263 9.63 5.45 20.72
CA ALA A 263 9.54 5.83 19.31
C ALA A 263 10.82 5.48 18.55
N PHE A 264 11.99 5.78 19.11
CA PHE A 264 13.29 5.43 18.52
C PHE A 264 13.42 3.92 18.32
N THR A 265 13.10 3.14 19.37
CA THR A 265 13.19 1.67 19.32
C THR A 265 12.23 1.10 18.28
N TYR A 266 11.01 1.62 18.20
CA TYR A 266 10.03 1.21 17.21
C TYR A 266 10.49 1.55 15.78
N VAL A 267 10.94 2.77 15.53
CA VAL A 267 11.47 3.18 14.22
C VAL A 267 12.69 2.36 13.83
N LEU A 268 13.57 2.05 14.78
CA LEU A 268 14.75 1.21 14.55
C LEU A 268 14.34 -0.22 14.19
N ALA A 269 13.34 -0.79 14.87
CA ALA A 269 12.80 -2.11 14.55
C ALA A 269 12.15 -2.15 13.16
N LEU A 270 11.39 -1.11 12.78
CA LEU A 270 10.85 -1.00 11.42
C LEU A 270 11.96 -0.89 10.37
N PHE A 271 13.03 -0.15 10.66
CA PHE A 271 14.16 -0.03 9.74
C PHE A 271 14.88 -1.37 9.59
N ALA A 272 15.13 -2.08 10.70
CA ALA A 272 15.71 -3.40 10.69
C ALA A 272 14.86 -4.41 9.89
N GLY A 273 13.53 -4.37 10.04
CA GLY A 273 12.62 -5.23 9.27
C GLY A 273 12.71 -4.96 7.76
N ILE A 274 12.83 -3.70 7.34
CA ILE A 274 13.00 -3.38 5.91
C ILE A 274 14.37 -3.78 5.39
N VAL A 275 15.41 -3.61 6.21
CA VAL A 275 16.74 -4.11 5.85
C VAL A 275 16.73 -5.63 5.69
N GLU A 276 16.09 -6.35 6.61
CA GLU A 276 15.87 -7.80 6.51
C GLU A 276 15.11 -8.14 5.22
N ASP A 277 14.00 -7.47 4.94
CA ASP A 277 13.19 -7.73 3.74
C ASP A 277 13.98 -7.46 2.44
N VAL A 278 14.72 -6.36 2.36
CA VAL A 278 15.50 -6.00 1.15
C VAL A 278 16.68 -6.95 0.93
N VAL A 279 17.28 -7.48 2.00
CA VAL A 279 18.44 -8.39 1.89
C VAL A 279 18.02 -9.84 1.70
N THR A 280 16.89 -10.26 2.28
CA THR A 280 16.51 -11.69 2.36
C THR A 280 15.28 -12.07 1.55
N SER A 281 14.41 -11.13 1.17
CA SER A 281 13.05 -11.43 0.71
C SER A 281 12.73 -10.86 -0.68
N ASP A 282 12.43 -11.75 -1.63
CA ASP A 282 12.03 -11.41 -3.01
C ASP A 282 10.77 -10.51 -3.14
N PRO A 283 9.72 -10.60 -2.29
CA PRO A 283 8.48 -9.85 -2.51
C PRO A 283 8.65 -8.33 -2.49
N ILE A 284 9.47 -7.78 -1.57
CA ILE A 284 9.66 -6.32 -1.50
C ILE A 284 10.44 -5.82 -2.73
N VAL A 285 11.40 -6.61 -3.20
CA VAL A 285 12.20 -6.33 -4.39
C VAL A 285 11.33 -6.39 -5.65
N ALA A 286 10.44 -7.38 -5.75
CA ALA A 286 9.47 -7.48 -6.84
C ALA A 286 8.52 -6.26 -6.86
N ILE A 287 7.97 -5.86 -5.71
CA ILE A 287 7.12 -4.67 -5.59
C ILE A 287 7.88 -3.41 -5.99
N ASP A 288 9.15 -3.28 -5.58
CA ASP A 288 10.00 -2.15 -5.93
C ASP A 288 10.20 -2.02 -7.45
N HIS A 289 10.58 -3.11 -8.12
CA HIS A 289 10.76 -3.12 -9.58
C HIS A 289 9.45 -2.87 -10.32
N ALA A 290 8.37 -3.53 -9.88
CA ALA A 290 7.04 -3.34 -10.44
C ALA A 290 6.58 -1.88 -10.31
N THR A 291 6.83 -1.25 -9.16
CA THR A 291 6.50 0.16 -8.92
C THR A 291 7.36 1.08 -9.79
N ALA A 292 8.67 0.83 -9.91
CA ALA A 292 9.58 1.65 -10.70
C ALA A 292 9.22 1.67 -12.19
N GLN A 293 9.01 0.49 -12.78
CA GLN A 293 8.56 0.31 -14.16
C GLN A 293 7.22 1.01 -14.41
N LEU A 294 6.30 0.81 -13.48
CA LEU A 294 4.99 1.38 -13.60
C LEU A 294 5.00 2.90 -13.59
N VAL A 295 5.80 3.49 -12.70
CA VAL A 295 5.98 4.93 -12.63
C VAL A 295 6.64 5.45 -13.91
N ALA A 296 7.56 4.69 -14.52
CA ALA A 296 8.21 5.07 -15.76
C ALA A 296 7.22 5.16 -16.94
N THR A 297 6.29 4.20 -17.09
CA THR A 297 5.30 4.20 -18.18
C THR A 297 4.39 5.43 -18.18
N PHE A 298 4.14 6.04 -17.02
CA PHE A 298 3.20 7.17 -16.89
C PHE A 298 3.90 8.51 -16.66
N ARG A 299 5.23 8.52 -16.81
CA ARG A 299 6.02 9.74 -16.71
C ARG A 299 5.84 10.56 -17.98
N ALA A 300 4.80 11.37 -18.03
CA ALA A 300 4.65 12.37 -19.08
C ALA A 300 5.80 13.41 -19.00
N PRO A 301 6.36 13.89 -20.12
CA PRO A 301 7.42 14.91 -20.11
C PRO A 301 7.05 16.17 -19.31
N ALA A 302 5.76 16.56 -19.33
CA ALA A 302 5.24 17.69 -18.57
C ALA A 302 5.22 17.48 -17.05
N ALA A 303 5.25 16.24 -16.57
CA ALA A 303 5.26 15.91 -15.15
C ALA A 303 6.66 16.00 -14.52
N ILE A 304 7.72 15.93 -15.34
CA ILE A 304 9.12 15.89 -14.86
C ILE A 304 9.54 17.20 -14.17
N PRO A 305 9.33 18.41 -14.74
CA PRO A 305 9.86 19.65 -14.13
C PRO A 305 9.36 19.91 -12.70
N PRO A 306 8.07 19.76 -12.37
CA PRO A 306 7.60 19.91 -11.00
C PRO A 306 8.30 18.97 -10.00
N PHE A 307 8.52 17.70 -10.37
CA PHE A 307 9.22 16.76 -9.50
C PHE A 307 10.71 17.08 -9.36
N VAL A 308 11.34 17.62 -10.41
CA VAL A 308 12.73 18.12 -10.34
C VAL A 308 12.83 19.25 -9.31
N TRP A 309 11.96 20.27 -9.40
CA TRP A 309 11.95 21.37 -8.43
C TRP A 309 11.70 20.90 -6.98
N ILE A 310 10.83 19.90 -6.79
CA ILE A 310 10.56 19.32 -5.48
C ILE A 310 11.78 18.54 -4.95
N THR A 311 12.43 17.70 -5.78
CA THR A 311 13.61 16.94 -5.32
C THR A 311 14.80 17.84 -5.03
N ASP A 312 14.88 19.02 -5.62
CA ASP A 312 15.98 19.96 -5.38
C ASP A 312 16.07 20.43 -3.94
N LEU A 313 14.93 20.49 -3.24
CA LEU A 313 14.88 20.75 -1.81
C LEU A 313 15.59 19.67 -0.97
N GLY A 314 15.77 18.47 -1.50
CA GLY A 314 16.52 17.39 -0.85
C GLY A 314 18.00 17.31 -1.24
N GLN A 315 18.48 18.14 -2.17
CA GLN A 315 19.87 18.08 -2.64
C GLN A 315 20.83 18.60 -1.58
N LEU A 316 21.98 17.93 -1.41
CA LEU A 316 22.97 18.29 -0.40
C LEU A 316 23.45 19.75 -0.45
N PRO A 317 23.74 20.36 -1.62
CA PRO A 317 24.13 21.77 -1.68
C PRO A 317 23.02 22.72 -1.20
N VAL A 318 21.78 22.47 -1.64
CA VAL A 318 20.61 23.28 -1.26
C VAL A 318 20.34 23.15 0.24
N VAL A 319 20.29 21.92 0.76
CA VAL A 319 20.12 21.68 2.18
C VAL A 319 21.28 22.26 3.00
N GLY A 320 22.51 22.18 2.52
CA GLY A 320 23.68 22.78 3.16
C GLY A 320 23.53 24.28 3.35
N VAL A 321 23.09 25.01 2.31
CA VAL A 321 22.78 26.44 2.39
C VAL A 321 21.62 26.69 3.37
N LEU A 322 20.54 25.92 3.28
CA LEU A 322 19.39 26.05 4.20
C LEU A 322 19.75 25.72 5.65
N LEU A 323 20.71 24.82 5.89
CA LEU A 323 21.21 24.46 7.22
C LEU A 323 21.97 25.63 7.85
N VAL A 324 22.85 26.28 7.07
CA VAL A 324 23.57 27.49 7.51
C VAL A 324 22.59 28.63 7.81
N ILE A 325 21.64 28.86 6.93
CA ILE A 325 20.59 29.89 7.11
C ILE A 325 19.73 29.57 8.33
N GLY A 326 19.34 28.30 8.52
CA GLY A 326 18.60 27.85 9.70
C GLY A 326 19.37 28.07 11.00
N ALA A 327 20.67 27.77 11.01
CA ALA A 327 21.53 28.06 12.15
C ALA A 327 21.63 29.57 12.44
N LEU A 328 21.78 30.39 11.40
CA LEU A 328 21.80 31.85 11.52
C LEU A 328 20.47 32.41 12.05
N LEU A 329 19.33 31.89 11.57
CA LEU A 329 18.00 32.25 12.07
C LEU A 329 17.83 31.89 13.56
N LEU A 330 18.27 30.69 13.96
CA LEU A 330 18.25 30.28 15.36
C LEU A 330 19.14 31.17 16.22
N TRP A 331 20.29 31.60 15.70
CA TRP A 331 21.16 32.56 16.39
C TRP A 331 20.50 33.94 16.53
N LEU A 332 19.89 34.47 15.45
CA LEU A 332 19.18 35.76 15.45
C LEU A 332 17.99 35.78 16.43
N VAL A 333 17.27 34.67 16.56
CA VAL A 333 16.10 34.54 17.45
C VAL A 333 16.50 34.12 18.88
N ASN A 334 17.80 34.15 19.20
CA ASN A 334 18.37 33.82 20.52
C ASN A 334 18.12 32.36 20.96
N ARG A 335 18.10 31.43 20.00
CA ARG A 335 17.88 29.98 20.15
C ARG A 335 19.11 29.14 19.84
N LYS A 336 20.30 29.69 20.12
CA LYS A 336 21.60 29.11 19.72
C LYS A 336 21.79 27.62 20.09
N TYR A 337 21.22 27.14 21.20
CA TYR A 337 21.36 25.73 21.60
C TYR A 337 20.58 24.75 20.71
N ALA A 338 19.55 25.21 19.98
CA ALA A 338 18.81 24.37 19.04
C ALA A 338 19.61 24.12 17.75
N ILE A 339 20.67 24.92 17.51
CA ILE A 339 21.62 24.68 16.41
C ILE A 339 22.27 23.31 16.60
N VAL A 340 22.61 22.92 17.83
CA VAL A 340 23.21 21.61 18.11
C VAL A 340 22.25 20.49 17.71
N GLY A 341 20.96 20.58 18.08
CA GLY A 341 19.95 19.60 17.69
C GLY A 341 19.75 19.53 16.18
N LEU A 342 19.72 20.69 15.51
CA LEU A 342 19.60 20.80 14.05
C LEU A 342 20.78 20.14 13.33
N LEU A 343 22.01 20.43 13.77
CA LEU A 343 23.23 19.88 13.19
C LEU A 343 23.33 18.37 13.44
N VAL A 344 23.09 17.91 14.67
CA VAL A 344 23.13 16.47 15.01
C VAL A 344 22.09 15.69 14.20
N SER A 345 20.86 16.20 14.09
CA SER A 345 19.82 15.58 13.26
C SER A 345 20.27 15.49 11.80
N SER A 346 20.75 16.59 11.23
CA SER A 346 21.05 16.67 9.79
C SER A 346 22.33 15.90 9.41
N TRP A 347 23.43 16.10 10.13
CA TRP A 347 24.71 15.45 9.84
C TRP A 347 24.68 13.96 10.19
N GLY A 348 24.03 13.59 11.29
CA GLY A 348 23.87 12.18 11.64
C GLY A 348 23.08 11.41 10.58
N ALA A 349 22.00 12.01 10.05
CA ALA A 349 21.20 11.43 8.98
C ALA A 349 22.00 11.27 7.67
N VAL A 350 22.78 12.28 7.28
CA VAL A 350 23.66 12.22 6.09
C VAL A 350 24.73 11.14 6.26
N ALA A 351 25.42 11.11 7.40
CA ALA A 351 26.47 10.14 7.69
C ALA A 351 25.91 8.70 7.67
N PHE A 352 24.76 8.47 8.32
CA PHE A 352 24.12 7.16 8.32
C PHE A 352 23.72 6.72 6.91
N SER A 353 23.12 7.61 6.11
CA SER A 353 22.75 7.28 4.72
C SER A 353 23.98 7.00 3.87
N ALA A 354 25.08 7.75 4.04
CA ALA A 354 26.33 7.50 3.32
C ALA A 354 26.94 6.14 3.68
N LEU A 355 26.99 5.78 4.97
CA LEU A 355 27.48 4.48 5.42
C LEU A 355 26.56 3.34 4.96
N GLY A 356 25.24 3.54 5.03
CA GLY A 356 24.26 2.56 4.54
C GLY A 356 24.45 2.24 3.06
N LYS A 357 24.70 3.25 2.23
CA LYS A 357 24.99 3.06 0.80
C LYS A 357 26.20 2.17 0.55
N LEU A 358 27.27 2.33 1.34
CA LEU A 358 28.48 1.51 1.24
C LEU A 358 28.28 0.10 1.83
N ALA A 359 27.36 -0.07 2.77
CA ALA A 359 27.12 -1.37 3.40
C ALA A 359 26.23 -2.29 2.55
N PHE A 360 25.22 -1.74 1.87
CA PHE A 360 24.23 -2.54 1.14
C PHE A 360 24.49 -2.64 -0.37
N GLU A 361 25.25 -1.70 -0.94
CA GLU A 361 25.64 -1.68 -2.36
C GLU A 361 24.49 -1.91 -3.36
N ARG A 362 23.27 -1.48 -3.01
CA ARG A 362 22.07 -1.76 -3.80
C ARG A 362 22.09 -0.99 -5.14
N PRO A 363 21.87 -1.66 -6.29
CA PRO A 363 21.77 -1.00 -7.59
C PRO A 363 20.50 -0.15 -7.70
N ARG A 364 20.53 0.88 -8.56
CA ARG A 364 19.40 1.78 -8.81
C ARG A 364 18.40 1.20 -9.83
N PRO A 365 17.17 1.77 -9.89
CA PRO A 365 16.25 1.49 -11.00
C PRO A 365 16.87 1.84 -12.36
N THR A 366 16.64 0.99 -13.36
CA THR A 366 17.16 1.17 -14.73
C THR A 366 16.42 2.24 -15.52
N GLU A 367 15.24 2.66 -15.06
CA GLU A 367 14.33 3.61 -15.72
C GLU A 367 14.54 5.06 -15.21
N ALA A 368 15.71 5.34 -14.63
CA ALA A 368 16.04 6.62 -14.02
C ALA A 368 16.19 7.73 -15.06
N VAL A 369 15.46 8.84 -14.87
CA VAL A 369 15.66 10.06 -15.69
C VAL A 369 16.84 10.89 -15.18
N LEU A 370 17.14 10.78 -13.88
CA LEU A 370 18.29 11.38 -13.24
C LEU A 370 19.31 10.29 -12.93
N LEU A 371 20.39 10.24 -13.71
CA LEU A 371 21.50 9.33 -13.43
C LEU A 371 22.27 9.84 -12.21
N GLU A 372 22.32 9.00 -11.18
CA GLU A 372 23.19 9.18 -10.01
C GLU A 372 24.18 8.02 -9.93
N THR A 373 25.45 8.34 -9.71
CA THR A 373 26.55 7.35 -9.69
C THR A 373 26.71 6.61 -8.36
N SER A 374 25.95 6.98 -7.32
CA SER A 374 26.00 6.34 -5.99
C SER A 374 24.91 5.26 -5.83
N TYR A 375 25.09 4.34 -4.89
CA TYR A 375 24.09 3.31 -4.55
C TYR A 375 22.72 3.86 -4.14
N SER A 376 21.68 3.02 -4.23
CA SER A 376 20.29 3.41 -4.05
C SER A 376 19.83 3.43 -2.58
N PHE A 377 20.27 2.48 -1.76
CA PHE A 377 19.71 2.25 -0.43
C PHE A 377 20.59 2.75 0.72
N PRO A 378 20.07 3.48 1.72
CA PRO A 378 18.77 4.16 1.73
C PRO A 378 18.80 5.49 0.94
N SER A 379 17.62 6.02 0.60
CA SER A 379 17.50 7.30 -0.11
C SER A 379 17.97 8.49 0.73
N GLY A 380 19.03 9.15 0.29
CA GLY A 380 19.61 10.32 0.97
C GLY A 380 18.67 11.54 1.00
N HIS A 381 17.96 11.80 -0.11
CA HIS A 381 16.99 12.91 -0.20
C HIS A 381 15.83 12.72 0.77
N ALA A 382 15.28 11.51 0.87
CA ALA A 382 14.21 11.19 1.82
C ALA A 382 14.70 11.28 3.28
N THR A 383 15.92 10.78 3.53
CA THR A 383 16.58 10.81 4.84
C THR A 383 16.76 12.24 5.35
N ILE A 384 17.39 13.10 4.55
CA ILE A 384 17.62 14.48 4.95
C ILE A 384 16.33 15.29 5.02
N ALA A 385 15.32 14.97 4.19
CA ALA A 385 14.04 15.64 4.26
C ALA A 385 13.36 15.48 5.62
N VAL A 386 13.31 14.25 6.17
CA VAL A 386 12.78 14.02 7.52
C VAL A 386 13.66 14.68 8.58
N ALA A 387 14.98 14.49 8.51
CA ALA A 387 15.89 14.97 9.55
C ALA A 387 15.95 16.51 9.63
N PHE A 388 16.03 17.20 8.50
CA PHE A 388 16.14 18.66 8.42
C PHE A 388 14.76 19.33 8.49
N TYR A 389 13.86 19.07 7.52
CA TYR A 389 12.56 19.75 7.49
C TYR A 389 11.66 19.30 8.64
N GLY A 390 11.77 18.05 9.10
CA GLY A 390 11.08 17.59 10.31
C GLY A 390 11.55 18.34 11.55
N PHE A 391 12.85 18.62 11.68
CA PHE A 391 13.38 19.37 12.82
C PHE A 391 12.98 20.86 12.75
N VAL A 392 13.04 21.47 11.57
CA VAL A 392 12.51 22.82 11.34
C VAL A 392 11.01 22.88 11.65
N GLY A 393 10.24 21.88 11.22
CA GLY A 393 8.81 21.74 11.55
C GLY A 393 8.57 21.64 13.05
N TYR A 394 9.36 20.86 13.78
CA TYR A 394 9.33 20.79 15.25
C TYR A 394 9.55 22.17 15.88
N LEU A 395 10.56 22.93 15.43
CA LEU A 395 10.83 24.29 15.92
C LEU A 395 9.66 25.26 15.64
N LEU A 396 9.08 25.19 14.45
CA LEU A 396 7.91 26.02 14.08
C LEU A 396 6.68 25.66 14.92
N ILE A 397 6.42 24.38 15.15
CA ILE A 397 5.30 23.91 15.99
C ILE A 397 5.51 24.37 17.44
N ARG A 398 6.75 24.32 17.94
CA ARG A 398 7.09 24.72 19.32
C ARG A 398 6.95 26.23 19.53
N SER A 399 7.21 27.04 18.50
CA SER A 399 7.14 28.52 18.57
C SER A 399 5.74 29.11 18.43
N VAL A 400 4.72 28.32 18.05
CA VAL A 400 3.34 28.81 17.89
C VAL A 400 2.45 28.35 19.03
N ALA A 401 1.59 29.23 19.58
CA ALA A 401 0.64 28.88 20.64
C ALA A 401 -0.69 28.30 20.13
N ARG A 402 -1.15 28.74 18.93
CA ARG A 402 -2.46 28.36 18.38
C ARG A 402 -2.47 26.91 17.92
N TRP A 403 -3.36 26.08 18.49
CA TRP A 403 -3.52 24.66 18.16
C TRP A 403 -3.73 24.39 16.66
N ARG A 404 -4.66 25.14 16.03
CA ARG A 404 -4.93 24.97 14.60
C ARG A 404 -3.69 25.18 13.74
N THR A 405 -2.88 26.17 14.08
CA THR A 405 -1.62 26.45 13.38
C THR A 405 -0.59 25.37 13.63
N ARG A 406 -0.45 24.84 14.87
CA ARG A 406 0.42 23.69 15.16
C ARG A 406 0.08 22.47 14.32
N VAL A 407 -1.21 22.14 14.24
CA VAL A 407 -1.69 21.00 13.44
C VAL A 407 -1.41 21.25 11.97
N ASN A 408 -1.73 22.44 11.44
CA ASN A 408 -1.44 22.77 10.05
C ASN A 408 0.05 22.69 9.73
N LEU A 409 0.92 23.23 10.58
CA LEU A 409 2.37 23.15 10.41
C LEU A 409 2.85 21.69 10.39
N PHE A 410 2.37 20.85 11.30
CA PHE A 410 2.69 19.42 11.30
C PHE A 410 2.33 18.74 9.98
N PHE A 411 1.09 18.88 9.51
CA PHE A 411 0.66 18.27 8.25
C PHE A 411 1.34 18.87 7.03
N SER A 412 1.66 20.17 7.03
CA SER A 412 2.44 20.80 5.96
C SER A 412 3.88 20.29 5.91
N THR A 413 4.53 20.10 7.07
CA THR A 413 5.88 19.49 7.14
C THR A 413 5.86 18.05 6.66
N VAL A 414 4.91 17.23 7.14
CA VAL A 414 4.74 15.85 6.68
C VAL A 414 4.47 15.79 5.17
N GLY A 415 3.60 16.68 4.66
CA GLY A 415 3.31 16.77 3.23
C GLY A 415 4.53 17.14 2.39
N LEU A 416 5.36 18.09 2.85
CA LEU A 416 6.62 18.45 2.16
C LEU A 416 7.59 17.27 2.11
N VAL A 417 7.81 16.60 3.25
CA VAL A 417 8.69 15.42 3.35
C VAL A 417 8.18 14.29 2.44
N PHE A 418 6.88 14.06 2.43
CA PHE A 418 6.23 13.08 1.55
C PHE A 418 6.48 13.42 0.07
N LEU A 419 6.29 14.68 -0.33
CA LEU A 419 6.52 15.13 -1.71
C LEU A 419 7.99 14.96 -2.14
N ILE A 420 8.95 15.22 -1.25
CA ILE A 420 10.39 15.05 -1.56
C ILE A 420 10.74 13.58 -1.77
N GLY A 421 10.17 12.64 -1.02
CA GLY A 421 10.42 11.22 -1.29
C GLY A 421 9.65 10.71 -2.51
N LEU A 422 8.41 11.16 -2.70
CA LEU A 422 7.61 10.84 -3.88
C LEU A 422 8.31 11.28 -5.17
N SER A 423 8.93 12.47 -5.19
CA SER A 423 9.66 12.94 -6.36
C SER A 423 10.82 12.01 -6.75
N ARG A 424 11.47 11.33 -5.78
CA ARG A 424 12.55 10.36 -6.05
C ARG A 424 12.06 9.10 -6.76
N ILE A 425 10.87 8.63 -6.39
CA ILE A 425 10.19 7.51 -7.05
C ILE A 425 9.75 7.95 -8.44
N MET A 426 9.10 9.12 -8.55
CA MET A 426 8.59 9.66 -9.83
C MET A 426 9.69 9.89 -10.86
N LEU A 427 10.87 10.34 -10.43
CA LEU A 427 12.04 10.55 -11.30
C LEU A 427 12.84 9.25 -11.57
N GLY A 428 12.43 8.13 -10.98
CA GLY A 428 13.05 6.82 -11.17
C GLY A 428 14.42 6.68 -10.50
N ALA A 429 14.75 7.57 -9.56
CA ALA A 429 16.08 7.59 -8.97
C ALA A 429 16.23 6.60 -7.79
N HIS A 430 15.13 6.19 -7.17
CA HIS A 430 15.09 5.28 -6.03
C HIS A 430 13.86 4.39 -6.07
N TYR A 431 13.98 3.19 -5.50
CA TYR A 431 12.85 2.31 -5.26
C TYR A 431 11.97 2.80 -4.10
N LEU A 432 10.77 2.22 -3.95
CA LEU A 432 9.83 2.57 -2.89
C LEU A 432 10.44 2.27 -1.50
N SER A 433 11.04 1.10 -1.33
CA SER A 433 11.69 0.71 -0.08
C SER A 433 12.91 1.59 0.27
N ASP A 434 13.66 2.08 -0.72
CA ASP A 434 14.80 3.01 -0.50
C ASP A 434 14.31 4.31 0.17
N VAL A 435 13.18 4.85 -0.32
CA VAL A 435 12.57 6.08 0.20
C VAL A 435 12.00 5.85 1.59
N TRP A 436 11.31 4.73 1.80
CA TRP A 436 10.77 4.38 3.11
C TRP A 436 11.87 4.18 4.15
N ALA A 437 12.92 3.43 3.82
CA ALA A 437 14.09 3.26 4.67
C ALA A 437 14.76 4.60 4.97
N GLY A 438 14.86 5.48 3.97
CA GLY A 438 15.36 6.83 4.15
C GLY A 438 14.52 7.63 5.15
N TYR A 439 13.19 7.56 5.07
CA TYR A 439 12.31 8.22 6.04
C TYR A 439 12.53 7.72 7.47
N LEU A 440 12.71 6.40 7.66
CA LEU A 440 12.97 5.83 8.98
C LEU A 440 14.33 6.27 9.54
N VAL A 441 15.39 6.25 8.73
CA VAL A 441 16.71 6.76 9.14
C VAL A 441 16.64 8.23 9.52
N GLY A 442 15.97 9.05 8.71
CA GLY A 442 15.78 10.46 9.02
C GLY A 442 14.96 10.67 10.31
N ALA A 443 13.98 9.80 10.58
CA ALA A 443 13.18 9.85 11.80
C ALA A 443 14.00 9.49 13.05
N LEU A 444 14.91 8.52 12.97
CA LEU A 444 15.83 8.19 14.07
C LEU A 444 16.65 9.42 14.48
N TRP A 445 17.26 10.08 13.51
CA TRP A 445 18.10 11.26 13.76
C TRP A 445 17.29 12.50 14.14
N LEU A 446 16.07 12.64 13.63
CA LEU A 446 15.11 13.64 14.10
C LEU A 446 14.79 13.44 15.59
N ILE A 447 14.52 12.20 16.02
CA ILE A 447 14.25 11.88 17.43
C ILE A 447 15.46 12.20 18.30
N VAL A 448 16.68 11.89 17.85
CA VAL A 448 17.93 12.23 18.55
C VAL A 448 18.09 13.76 18.66
N GLY A 449 17.87 14.50 17.58
CA GLY A 449 17.94 15.96 17.57
C GLY A 449 16.92 16.61 18.51
N ILE A 450 15.66 16.16 18.48
CA ILE A 450 14.60 16.62 19.39
C ILE A 450 14.96 16.30 20.84
N SER A 451 15.42 15.07 21.11
CA SER A 451 15.81 14.64 22.46
C SER A 451 16.91 15.52 23.03
N LEU A 452 17.94 15.82 22.22
CA LEU A 452 19.04 16.70 22.62
C LEU A 452 18.56 18.12 22.89
N THR A 453 17.63 18.63 22.07
CA THR A 453 17.11 20.00 22.18
C THR A 453 16.24 20.18 23.41
N GLU A 454 15.32 19.24 23.67
CA GLU A 454 14.48 19.26 24.88
C GLU A 454 15.32 19.05 26.14
N TRP A 455 16.33 18.17 26.11
CA TRP A 455 17.27 18.02 27.22
C TRP A 455 18.01 19.34 27.53
N LEU A 456 18.56 20.01 26.52
CA LEU A 456 19.22 21.31 26.68
C LEU A 456 18.27 22.41 27.17
N SER A 457 17.00 22.38 26.73
CA SER A 457 15.97 23.31 27.20
C SER A 457 15.64 23.10 28.67
N THR A 458 15.48 21.84 29.11
CA THR A 458 15.23 21.55 30.54
C THR A 458 16.41 21.88 31.45
N GLY A 459 17.63 21.87 30.92
CA GLY A 459 18.82 22.35 31.63
C GLY A 459 18.90 23.88 31.81
N GLY A 460 17.84 24.62 31.50
CA GLY A 460 17.78 26.08 31.65
C GLY A 460 18.60 26.87 30.62
N ARG A 461 19.20 26.19 29.64
CA ARG A 461 20.05 26.83 28.62
C ARG A 461 19.22 27.49 27.52
N MET A 462 17.96 27.12 27.36
CA MET A 462 17.05 27.66 26.35
C MET A 462 15.65 27.87 26.90
N ASP A 463 15.15 29.10 26.73
CA ASP A 463 13.78 29.49 27.10
C ASP A 463 12.91 29.71 25.86
N TRP A 464 11.83 28.93 25.70
CA TRP A 464 10.80 29.00 24.64
C TRP A 464 10.03 30.30 24.56
N ASP A 465 9.98 31.08 25.63
CA ASP A 465 9.17 32.30 25.71
C ASP A 465 10.01 33.60 25.68
N ALA A 466 11.34 33.48 25.63
CA ALA A 466 12.23 34.63 25.57
C ALA A 466 11.94 35.53 24.32
N PRO A 467 11.61 36.82 24.51
CA PRO A 467 11.32 37.72 23.41
C PRO A 467 12.59 38.06 22.64
N ALA A 468 12.61 37.78 21.34
CA ALA A 468 13.67 38.28 20.46
C ALA A 468 13.49 39.79 20.18
N GLU A 469 14.61 40.52 20.13
CA GLU A 469 14.63 41.95 19.81
C GLU A 469 13.94 42.24 18.47
N PRO A 470 13.14 43.32 18.34
CA PRO A 470 12.41 43.65 17.12
C PRO A 470 13.30 43.74 15.87
N ARG A 471 14.50 44.32 16.00
CA ARG A 471 15.48 44.42 14.92
C ARG A 471 15.95 43.05 14.43
N ARG A 472 16.19 42.11 15.35
CA ARG A 472 16.60 40.74 15.02
C ARG A 472 15.46 39.94 14.39
N LYS A 473 14.22 40.17 14.81
CA LYS A 473 13.02 39.58 14.16
C LYS A 473 12.84 40.09 12.73
N ALA A 474 13.02 41.40 12.50
CA ALA A 474 12.98 41.98 11.16
C ALA A 474 14.11 41.41 10.27
N ALA A 475 15.34 41.30 10.80
CA ALA A 475 16.46 40.68 10.11
C ALA A 475 16.20 39.20 9.77
N ALA A 476 15.63 38.44 10.70
CA ALA A 476 15.25 37.04 10.47
C ALA A 476 14.18 36.92 9.37
N PHE A 477 13.17 37.79 9.37
CA PHE A 477 12.15 37.82 8.32
C PHE A 477 12.76 38.17 6.95
N GLY A 478 13.63 39.19 6.90
CA GLY A 478 14.35 39.57 5.68
C GLY A 478 15.20 38.43 5.14
N LEU A 479 15.92 37.71 6.01
CA LEU A 479 16.72 36.54 5.62
C LEU A 479 15.86 35.42 5.03
N VAL A 480 14.70 35.11 5.63
CA VAL A 480 13.75 34.11 5.08
C VAL A 480 13.24 34.55 3.71
N ALA A 481 12.87 35.82 3.54
CA ALA A 481 12.37 36.34 2.26
C ALA A 481 13.45 36.29 1.16
N ILE A 482 14.69 36.67 1.46
CA ILE A 482 15.84 36.59 0.54
C ILE A 482 16.10 35.14 0.15
N THR A 483 16.07 34.22 1.11
CA THR A 483 16.28 32.78 0.86
C THR A 483 15.21 32.21 -0.06
N ALA A 484 13.94 32.57 0.18
CA ALA A 484 12.83 32.15 -0.66
C ALA A 484 12.95 32.70 -2.09
N ALA A 485 13.28 33.99 -2.24
CA ALA A 485 13.49 34.60 -3.55
C ALA A 485 14.69 33.98 -4.30
N GLY A 486 15.80 33.72 -3.59
CA GLY A 486 16.97 33.06 -4.15
C GLY A 486 16.67 31.63 -4.61
N PHE A 487 15.87 30.86 -3.86
CA PHE A 487 15.44 29.53 -4.27
C PHE A 487 14.53 29.57 -5.50
N VAL A 488 13.59 30.52 -5.58
CA VAL A 488 12.74 30.70 -6.76
C VAL A 488 13.57 31.06 -8.00
N ALA A 489 14.56 31.95 -7.86
CA ALA A 489 15.47 32.29 -8.94
C ALA A 489 16.32 31.10 -9.39
N TYR A 490 16.85 30.31 -8.44
CA TYR A 490 17.57 29.07 -8.73
C TYR A 490 16.69 28.05 -9.48
N ALA A 491 15.47 27.80 -9.01
CA ALA A 491 14.54 26.87 -9.64
C ALA A 491 14.12 27.31 -11.06
N ALA A 492 13.95 28.62 -11.28
CA ALA A 492 13.59 29.19 -12.58
C ALA A 492 14.74 29.17 -13.60
N THR A 493 15.99 29.20 -13.14
CA THR A 493 17.19 29.24 -14.01
C THR A 493 17.82 27.87 -14.23
N ARG A 494 17.39 26.85 -13.49
CA ARG A 494 17.95 25.51 -13.59
C ARG A 494 17.55 24.86 -14.92
N THR A 495 18.54 24.43 -15.68
CA THR A 495 18.34 23.58 -16.85
C THR A 495 17.93 22.18 -16.41
N LEU A 496 16.85 21.67 -17.01
CA LEU A 496 16.41 20.30 -16.76
C LEU A 496 17.42 19.34 -17.41
N PRO A 497 17.90 18.32 -16.70
CA PRO A 497 18.79 17.33 -17.29
C PRO A 497 18.06 16.61 -18.43
N ALA A 498 18.77 16.42 -19.55
CA ALA A 498 18.27 15.61 -20.65
C ALA A 498 18.09 14.17 -20.16
N PRO A 499 16.95 13.51 -20.42
CA PRO A 499 16.79 12.10 -20.09
C PRO A 499 17.84 11.30 -20.87
N VAL A 500 18.66 10.53 -20.16
CA VAL A 500 19.67 9.66 -20.76
C VAL A 500 19.07 8.28 -20.89
N SER A 501 18.95 7.77 -22.12
CA SER A 501 18.57 6.37 -22.36
C SER A 501 19.70 5.45 -21.90
N ALA A 502 19.37 4.43 -21.11
CA ALA A 502 20.35 3.41 -20.73
C ALA A 502 20.92 2.72 -21.99
N PRO A 503 22.23 2.38 -22.03
CA PRO A 503 22.82 1.68 -23.16
C PRO A 503 22.17 0.30 -23.35
N GLU A 504 21.83 -0.05 -24.60
CA GLU A 504 21.25 -1.33 -24.96
C GLU A 504 22.32 -2.43 -24.81
N VAL A 505 22.19 -3.30 -23.80
CA VAL A 505 23.03 -4.49 -23.67
C VAL A 505 22.61 -5.48 -24.76
N VAL A 506 23.51 -5.76 -25.71
CA VAL A 506 23.25 -6.69 -26.82
C VAL A 506 23.87 -8.04 -26.51
N ILE A 507 23.07 -9.09 -26.54
CA ILE A 507 23.49 -10.48 -26.35
C ILE A 507 23.26 -11.22 -27.68
N HIS A 508 24.31 -11.75 -28.28
CA HIS A 508 24.18 -12.54 -29.50
C HIS A 508 23.70 -13.97 -29.17
N VAL A 509 22.68 -14.43 -29.88
CA VAL A 509 22.13 -15.78 -29.71
C VAL A 509 23.10 -16.80 -30.29
N THR A 510 23.63 -17.68 -29.44
CA THR A 510 24.61 -18.72 -29.82
C THR A 510 24.06 -20.14 -29.64
N GLN A 511 22.89 -20.28 -29.03
CA GLN A 511 22.16 -21.52 -28.75
C GLN A 511 20.68 -21.32 -29.12
N PRO A 512 19.88 -22.40 -29.26
CA PRO A 512 18.44 -22.27 -29.47
C PRO A 512 17.80 -21.34 -28.42
N LEU A 513 16.94 -20.43 -28.88
CA LEU A 513 16.38 -19.36 -28.05
C LEU A 513 15.62 -19.91 -26.82
N ASP A 514 14.92 -21.03 -26.98
CA ASP A 514 14.18 -21.67 -25.90
C ASP A 514 15.08 -22.24 -24.79
N GLU A 515 16.29 -22.69 -25.12
CA GLU A 515 17.28 -23.12 -24.14
C GLU A 515 17.85 -21.94 -23.37
N MET A 516 18.14 -20.83 -24.07
CA MET A 516 18.60 -19.58 -23.43
C MET A 516 17.54 -19.01 -22.49
N LEU A 517 16.28 -18.96 -22.93
CA LEU A 517 15.17 -18.50 -22.08
C LEU A 517 14.98 -19.40 -20.85
N ARG A 518 15.19 -20.72 -20.97
CA ARG A 518 15.16 -21.65 -19.83
C ARG A 518 16.35 -21.43 -18.89
N ALA A 519 17.56 -21.25 -19.43
CA ALA A 519 18.78 -21.03 -18.65
C ALA A 519 18.71 -19.74 -17.82
N GLU A 520 18.18 -18.67 -18.38
CA GLU A 520 18.00 -17.39 -17.69
C GLU A 520 16.70 -17.31 -16.86
N LYS A 521 15.90 -18.37 -16.81
CA LYS A 521 14.58 -18.42 -16.13
C LYS A 521 13.59 -17.36 -16.66
N LEU A 522 13.68 -17.04 -17.94
CA LEU A 522 12.87 -16.04 -18.64
C LEU A 522 11.68 -16.66 -19.40
N THR A 523 11.13 -17.75 -18.88
CA THR A 523 10.10 -18.54 -19.59
C THR A 523 8.69 -18.00 -19.44
N SER A 524 8.44 -17.15 -18.44
CA SER A 524 7.09 -16.78 -18.03
C SER A 524 6.99 -15.32 -17.61
N THR A 525 5.81 -14.75 -17.82
CA THR A 525 5.42 -13.43 -17.28
C THR A 525 5.28 -13.49 -15.76
N SER A 526 5.36 -12.34 -15.10
CA SER A 526 5.20 -12.22 -13.64
C SER A 526 4.07 -11.27 -13.26
N SER A 527 3.52 -11.49 -12.06
CA SER A 527 2.60 -10.57 -11.41
C SER A 527 3.36 -9.41 -10.74
N LEU A 528 2.63 -8.44 -10.19
CA LEU A 528 3.20 -7.34 -9.41
C LEU A 528 3.94 -7.80 -8.14
N PHE A 529 3.64 -9.01 -7.67
CA PHE A 529 4.26 -9.60 -6.47
C PHE A 529 5.40 -10.55 -6.83
N GLY A 530 5.79 -10.62 -8.11
CA GLY A 530 6.88 -11.50 -8.57
C GLY A 530 6.46 -12.95 -8.79
N THR A 531 5.18 -13.29 -8.64
CA THR A 531 4.68 -14.65 -8.89
C THR A 531 4.64 -14.92 -10.39
N SER A 532 5.12 -16.08 -10.83
CA SER A 532 5.02 -16.50 -12.24
C SER A 532 3.56 -16.63 -12.65
N GLU A 533 3.17 -15.98 -13.76
CA GLU A 533 1.88 -16.10 -14.41
C GLU A 533 2.03 -16.97 -15.67
N GLN A 534 1.62 -16.45 -16.84
CA GLN A 534 1.55 -17.14 -18.11
C GLN A 534 2.95 -17.31 -18.74
N PRO A 535 3.33 -18.51 -19.22
CA PRO A 535 4.48 -18.73 -20.08
C PRO A 535 4.45 -17.89 -21.37
N LEU A 536 5.63 -17.59 -21.93
CA LEU A 536 5.73 -16.93 -23.23
C LEU A 536 5.02 -17.76 -24.31
N SER A 537 4.22 -17.10 -25.14
CA SER A 537 3.42 -17.76 -26.18
C SER A 537 4.16 -17.80 -27.52
N PHE A 538 4.95 -16.78 -27.82
CA PHE A 538 5.67 -16.69 -29.08
C PHE A 538 6.92 -15.80 -28.98
N ALA A 539 7.84 -15.94 -29.95
CA ALA A 539 8.94 -15.02 -30.19
C ALA A 539 9.01 -14.68 -31.69
N VAL A 540 9.27 -13.42 -32.02
CA VAL A 540 9.37 -12.89 -33.39
C VAL A 540 10.74 -12.29 -33.60
N VAL A 541 11.39 -12.63 -34.71
CA VAL A 541 12.64 -12.01 -35.13
C VAL A 541 12.36 -10.96 -36.19
N THR A 542 12.88 -9.75 -35.99
CA THR A 542 12.62 -8.63 -36.90
C THR A 542 13.74 -7.59 -36.83
N PRO A 543 14.01 -6.86 -37.93
CA PRO A 543 15.04 -5.82 -37.95
C PRO A 543 14.78 -4.66 -36.99
N SER A 544 13.51 -4.28 -36.79
CA SER A 544 13.13 -3.12 -35.97
C SER A 544 11.72 -3.21 -35.38
N GLU A 545 11.45 -2.37 -34.38
CA GLU A 545 10.13 -2.21 -33.78
C GLU A 545 9.10 -1.69 -34.79
N ASP A 546 9.50 -0.79 -35.69
CA ASP A 546 8.64 -0.27 -36.77
C ASP A 546 8.27 -1.36 -37.77
N ALA A 547 9.22 -2.23 -38.13
CA ALA A 547 8.98 -3.35 -39.04
C ALA A 547 7.99 -4.36 -38.44
N LEU A 548 8.13 -4.65 -37.14
CA LEU A 548 7.21 -5.48 -36.39
C LEU A 548 5.80 -4.87 -36.35
N SER A 549 5.71 -3.57 -36.03
CA SER A 549 4.43 -2.86 -35.96
C SER A 549 3.72 -2.80 -37.30
N ALA A 550 4.47 -2.63 -38.40
CA ALA A 550 3.94 -2.67 -39.77
C ALA A 550 3.46 -4.07 -40.17
N LEU A 551 4.18 -5.13 -39.77
CA LEU A 551 3.77 -6.52 -40.00
C LEU A 551 2.46 -6.85 -39.28
N LEU A 552 2.34 -6.48 -38.00
CA LEU A 552 1.14 -6.71 -37.20
C LEU A 552 -0.05 -5.91 -37.75
N SER A 553 0.16 -4.64 -38.09
CA SER A 553 -0.89 -3.80 -38.70
C SER A 553 -1.39 -4.37 -40.03
N GLY A 554 -0.48 -4.90 -40.86
CA GLY A 554 -0.84 -5.58 -42.12
C GLY A 554 -1.65 -6.86 -41.93
N ALA A 555 -1.52 -7.53 -40.78
CA ALA A 555 -2.29 -8.70 -40.40
C ALA A 555 -3.61 -8.38 -39.65
N GLY A 556 -4.00 -7.09 -39.62
CA GLY A 556 -5.26 -6.63 -39.01
C GLY A 556 -5.20 -6.42 -37.50
N TRP A 557 -4.01 -6.29 -36.91
CA TRP A 557 -3.82 -5.91 -35.51
C TRP A 557 -3.78 -4.39 -35.36
N LEU A 558 -4.51 -3.87 -34.36
CA LEU A 558 -4.54 -2.44 -34.08
C LEU A 558 -3.60 -2.15 -32.90
N PRO A 559 -2.73 -1.12 -32.99
CA PRO A 559 -1.89 -0.73 -31.86
C PRO A 559 -2.77 -0.20 -30.72
N ALA A 560 -2.47 -0.61 -29.50
CA ALA A 560 -3.18 -0.15 -28.31
C ALA A 560 -2.77 1.29 -27.97
N ASP A 561 -3.73 2.12 -27.57
CA ASP A 561 -3.48 3.49 -27.17
C ASP A 561 -2.68 3.57 -25.87
N SER A 562 -1.89 4.65 -25.70
CA SER A 562 -1.18 4.91 -24.45
C SER A 562 -2.13 5.02 -23.26
N PRO A 563 -1.72 4.60 -22.05
CA PRO A 563 -2.56 4.64 -20.85
C PRO A 563 -2.68 6.04 -20.24
N ASP A 564 -2.95 7.06 -21.07
CA ASP A 564 -3.15 8.43 -20.62
C ASP A 564 -4.56 8.66 -20.07
N LEU A 565 -4.70 9.67 -19.19
CA LEU A 565 -5.97 10.00 -18.54
C LEU A 565 -7.15 10.11 -19.52
N LYS A 566 -6.89 10.68 -20.71
CA LYS A 566 -7.89 10.84 -21.78
C LYS A 566 -8.38 9.48 -22.30
N ASN A 567 -7.47 8.54 -22.55
CA ASN A 567 -7.80 7.23 -23.10
C ASN A 567 -8.43 6.32 -22.04
N LEU A 568 -8.04 6.47 -20.77
CA LEU A 568 -8.70 5.77 -19.65
C LEU A 568 -10.14 6.24 -19.43
N LEU A 569 -10.40 7.54 -19.52
CA LEU A 569 -11.76 8.08 -19.50
C LEU A 569 -12.60 7.57 -20.68
N ARG A 570 -11.99 7.46 -21.86
CA ARG A 570 -12.66 6.89 -23.04
C ARG A 570 -12.97 5.40 -22.86
N LEU A 571 -12.04 4.62 -22.30
CA LEU A 571 -12.25 3.21 -21.96
C LEU A 571 -13.40 3.03 -20.97
N ALA A 572 -13.45 3.85 -19.92
CA ALA A 572 -14.55 3.83 -18.95
C ALA A 572 -15.93 4.10 -19.58
N GLN A 573 -15.98 4.94 -20.62
CA GLN A 573 -17.21 5.29 -21.31
C GLN A 573 -17.63 4.26 -22.38
N GLN A 574 -16.65 3.68 -23.10
CA GLN A 574 -16.89 2.85 -24.29
C GLN A 574 -16.74 1.34 -24.04
N GLY A 575 -16.07 0.93 -22.96
CA GLY A 575 -15.84 -0.48 -22.59
C GLY A 575 -15.25 -1.31 -23.74
N LEU A 576 -15.77 -2.52 -23.95
CA LEU A 576 -15.40 -3.43 -25.05
C LEU A 576 -15.66 -2.87 -26.47
N SER A 577 -16.33 -1.71 -26.60
CA SER A 577 -16.52 -1.07 -27.91
C SER A 577 -15.33 -0.18 -28.32
N TYR A 578 -14.37 0.05 -27.42
CA TYR A 578 -13.14 0.75 -27.72
C TYR A 578 -12.12 -0.21 -28.35
N THR A 579 -11.89 -0.07 -29.65
CA THR A 579 -11.08 -0.99 -30.48
C THR A 579 -9.59 -0.64 -30.56
N THR A 580 -9.10 0.26 -29.71
CA THR A 580 -7.66 0.52 -29.46
C THR A 580 -7.40 0.75 -27.97
N ALA A 581 -8.13 0.06 -27.10
CA ALA A 581 -8.11 0.33 -25.66
C ALA A 581 -6.70 0.18 -25.06
N PRO A 582 -6.30 1.05 -24.10
CA PRO A 582 -5.07 0.84 -23.36
C PRO A 582 -5.09 -0.50 -22.64
N LEU A 583 -4.14 -1.36 -22.96
CA LEU A 583 -4.08 -2.71 -22.41
C LEU A 583 -3.44 -2.71 -21.01
N ALA A 584 -3.99 -3.54 -20.12
CA ALA A 584 -3.37 -3.77 -18.81
C ALA A 584 -1.94 -4.31 -19.02
N PRO A 585 -0.92 -3.68 -18.43
CA PRO A 585 0.47 -4.06 -18.66
C PRO A 585 0.74 -5.45 -18.06
N ALA A 586 1.56 -6.24 -18.76
CA ALA A 586 2.12 -7.48 -18.22
C ALA A 586 3.60 -7.25 -17.89
N LEU A 587 4.13 -7.97 -16.89
CA LEU A 587 5.55 -7.93 -16.58
C LEU A 587 6.23 -9.18 -17.15
N TRP A 588 7.39 -9.00 -17.76
CA TRP A 588 8.32 -10.07 -18.09
C TRP A 588 9.72 -9.57 -17.78
N ASN A 589 10.50 -10.37 -17.05
CA ASN A 589 11.81 -9.96 -16.54
C ASN A 589 11.79 -8.60 -15.81
N ASN A 590 10.78 -8.37 -14.97
CA ASN A 590 10.56 -7.10 -14.27
C ASN A 590 10.47 -5.88 -15.21
N ARG A 591 10.04 -6.06 -16.46
CA ARG A 591 9.77 -4.96 -17.41
C ARG A 591 8.35 -5.01 -17.93
N ILE A 592 7.73 -3.85 -18.09
CA ILE A 592 6.43 -3.72 -18.76
C ILE A 592 6.63 -3.97 -20.25
N ASN A 593 5.61 -4.52 -20.91
CA ASN A 593 5.62 -4.74 -22.36
C ASN A 593 5.87 -3.43 -23.13
N ASP A 594 6.76 -3.49 -24.11
CA ASP A 594 7.13 -2.34 -24.96
C ASP A 594 6.04 -2.04 -25.98
N LEU A 595 5.47 -3.10 -26.56
CA LEU A 595 4.42 -3.01 -27.58
C LEU A 595 3.16 -3.76 -27.14
N ALA A 596 2.01 -3.25 -27.56
CA ALA A 596 0.72 -3.82 -27.26
C ALA A 596 -0.24 -3.64 -28.44
N PHE A 597 -0.88 -4.73 -28.85
CA PHE A 597 -1.82 -4.75 -29.97
C PHE A 597 -3.10 -5.49 -29.59
N GLU A 598 -4.19 -5.12 -30.23
CA GLU A 598 -5.46 -5.81 -30.09
C GLU A 598 -6.15 -6.06 -31.42
N ARG A 599 -6.91 -7.15 -31.48
CA ARG A 599 -7.73 -7.51 -32.63
C ARG A 599 -9.10 -8.00 -32.15
N PRO A 600 -10.20 -7.32 -32.56
CA PRO A 600 -11.53 -7.77 -32.21
C PRO A 600 -11.89 -9.05 -32.96
N ILE A 601 -12.56 -9.97 -32.28
CA ILE A 601 -13.08 -11.23 -32.81
C ILE A 601 -14.56 -11.39 -32.41
N GLN A 602 -15.30 -12.18 -33.19
CA GLN A 602 -16.64 -12.62 -32.80
C GLN A 602 -16.59 -14.05 -32.29
N ASN A 603 -17.07 -14.27 -31.07
CA ASN A 603 -17.24 -15.60 -30.47
C ASN A 603 -18.74 -15.90 -30.27
N ALA A 604 -19.06 -17.17 -30.00
CA ALA A 604 -20.42 -17.63 -29.73
C ALA A 604 -21.14 -16.91 -28.56
N GLN A 605 -20.37 -16.27 -27.67
CA GLN A 605 -20.85 -15.55 -26.48
C GLN A 605 -20.90 -14.02 -26.67
N GLY A 606 -20.47 -13.49 -27.82
CA GLY A 606 -20.45 -12.05 -28.12
C GLY A 606 -19.11 -11.56 -28.72
N LYS A 607 -18.86 -10.25 -28.62
CA LYS A 607 -17.58 -9.63 -29.03
C LYS A 607 -16.49 -10.01 -28.03
N ALA A 608 -15.42 -10.62 -28.52
CA ALA A 608 -14.20 -10.88 -27.77
C ALA A 608 -13.02 -10.11 -28.41
N VAL A 609 -11.95 -9.90 -27.65
CA VAL A 609 -10.76 -9.20 -28.15
C VAL A 609 -9.55 -10.06 -27.86
N ILE A 610 -8.76 -10.37 -28.89
CA ILE A 610 -7.45 -11.00 -28.69
C ILE A 610 -6.44 -9.87 -28.53
N THR A 611 -5.55 -10.03 -27.56
CA THR A 611 -4.51 -9.05 -27.25
C THR A 611 -3.14 -9.71 -27.33
N VAL A 612 -2.18 -8.94 -27.83
CA VAL A 612 -0.79 -9.33 -28.00
C VAL A 612 0.04 -8.32 -27.24
N ARG A 613 0.93 -8.80 -26.38
CA ARG A 613 1.91 -7.97 -25.65
C ARG A 613 3.30 -8.46 -25.99
N LEU A 614 4.19 -7.55 -26.34
CA LEU A 614 5.55 -7.88 -26.74
C LEU A 614 6.59 -7.12 -25.92
N TRP A 615 7.72 -7.78 -25.69
CA TRP A 615 8.91 -7.23 -25.06
C TRP A 615 10.08 -7.34 -26.03
N GLN A 616 10.82 -6.26 -26.20
CA GLN A 616 12.11 -6.27 -26.85
C GLN A 616 13.12 -6.95 -25.93
N THR A 617 13.82 -7.95 -26.44
CA THR A 617 14.86 -8.64 -25.69
C THR A 617 16.25 -8.07 -26.01
N PRO A 618 17.24 -8.26 -25.12
CA PRO A 618 18.63 -7.97 -25.45
C PRO A 618 19.19 -8.94 -26.51
N PHE A 619 18.46 -10.03 -26.83
CA PHE A 619 18.92 -11.06 -27.74
C PHE A 619 18.85 -10.62 -29.20
N ARG A 620 19.91 -10.90 -29.95
CA ARG A 620 19.97 -10.67 -31.40
C ARG A 620 20.42 -11.90 -32.18
N PHE A 621 19.73 -12.17 -33.28
CA PHE A 621 20.18 -13.10 -34.31
C PHE A 621 20.84 -12.29 -35.44
N GLY A 622 22.17 -12.32 -35.52
CA GLY A 622 22.91 -11.46 -36.43
C GLY A 622 22.62 -9.97 -36.17
N ALA A 623 22.03 -9.29 -37.15
CA ALA A 623 21.60 -7.89 -37.05
C ALA A 623 20.15 -7.70 -36.56
N GLU A 624 19.36 -8.77 -36.53
CA GLU A 624 17.93 -8.73 -36.21
C GLU A 624 17.67 -8.79 -34.70
N LYS A 625 16.61 -8.12 -34.26
CA LYS A 625 16.17 -8.09 -32.86
C LYS A 625 15.16 -9.20 -32.58
N VAL A 626 15.24 -9.79 -31.40
CA VAL A 626 14.26 -10.77 -30.92
C VAL A 626 13.25 -10.09 -30.01
N PHE A 627 11.97 -10.28 -30.32
CA PHE A 627 10.85 -9.87 -29.49
C PHE A 627 10.16 -11.12 -28.95
N VAL A 628 9.85 -11.15 -27.65
CA VAL A 628 9.05 -12.23 -27.04
C VAL A 628 7.68 -11.68 -26.66
N GLY A 629 6.67 -12.53 -26.61
CA GLY A 629 5.32 -12.05 -26.31
C GLY A 629 4.37 -13.09 -25.75
N VAL A 630 3.25 -12.58 -25.26
CA VAL A 630 2.11 -13.38 -24.79
C VAL A 630 0.83 -12.92 -25.48
N THR A 631 -0.05 -13.90 -25.71
CA THR A 631 -1.40 -13.67 -26.23
C THR A 631 -2.44 -13.95 -25.17
N ARG A 632 -3.50 -13.13 -25.10
CA ARG A 632 -4.64 -13.34 -24.20
C ARG A 632 -5.94 -13.02 -24.93
N THR A 633 -6.97 -13.84 -24.74
CA THR A 633 -8.32 -13.56 -25.23
C THR A 633 -9.16 -13.00 -24.10
N TYR A 634 -9.79 -11.85 -24.33
CA TYR A 634 -10.78 -11.26 -23.44
C TYR A 634 -12.18 -11.53 -23.97
N ASP A 635 -12.98 -12.32 -23.26
CA ASP A 635 -14.25 -12.89 -23.75
C ASP A 635 -15.51 -12.43 -22.98
N GLY A 636 -15.35 -11.59 -21.97
CA GLY A 636 -16.46 -11.08 -21.18
C GLY A 636 -16.07 -9.88 -20.34
N ILE A 637 -17.06 -9.31 -19.66
CA ILE A 637 -16.85 -8.23 -18.68
C ILE A 637 -17.51 -8.60 -17.35
N ARG A 638 -16.73 -8.78 -16.28
CA ARG A 638 -17.24 -8.81 -14.90
C ARG A 638 -17.51 -7.38 -14.42
N TRP A 639 -18.62 -7.19 -13.71
CA TRP A 639 -18.99 -5.92 -13.07
C TRP A 639 -19.16 -4.73 -14.04
N GLY A 640 -19.28 -4.97 -15.34
CA GLY A 640 -19.45 -3.92 -16.35
C GLY A 640 -18.15 -3.21 -16.79
N ILE A 641 -17.00 -3.47 -16.15
CA ILE A 641 -15.70 -2.86 -16.52
C ILE A 641 -14.51 -3.85 -16.56
N LEU A 642 -14.55 -5.01 -15.89
CA LEU A 642 -13.41 -5.94 -15.85
C LEU A 642 -13.43 -6.98 -16.96
N HIS A 643 -12.44 -7.00 -17.86
CA HIS A 643 -12.36 -8.08 -18.85
C HIS A 643 -12.05 -9.44 -18.21
N THR A 644 -12.80 -10.49 -18.57
CA THR A 644 -12.45 -11.87 -18.23
C THR A 644 -11.48 -12.43 -19.25
N VAL A 645 -10.40 -13.06 -18.77
CA VAL A 645 -9.46 -13.77 -19.63
C VAL A 645 -9.98 -15.18 -19.87
N SER A 646 -10.05 -15.56 -21.14
CA SER A 646 -10.37 -16.93 -21.54
C SER A 646 -9.29 -17.89 -21.05
N PRO A 647 -9.65 -19.05 -20.47
CA PRO A 647 -8.68 -19.94 -19.84
C PRO A 647 -7.72 -20.62 -20.81
N ASP A 648 -8.09 -20.74 -22.09
CA ASP A 648 -7.24 -21.31 -23.12
C ASP A 648 -6.32 -20.24 -23.74
N VAL A 649 -5.08 -20.16 -23.24
CA VAL A 649 -4.10 -19.20 -23.76
C VAL A 649 -3.43 -19.69 -25.04
N ASP A 650 -3.41 -21.01 -25.28
CA ASP A 650 -2.81 -21.58 -26.49
C ASP A 650 -3.68 -21.28 -27.72
N ALA A 651 -5.01 -21.35 -27.57
CA ALA A 651 -5.94 -20.96 -28.63
C ALA A 651 -5.77 -19.48 -29.03
N ALA A 652 -5.39 -18.60 -28.10
CA ALA A 652 -5.08 -17.22 -28.41
C ALA A 652 -3.79 -17.10 -29.27
N ALA A 653 -2.79 -17.91 -28.96
CA ALA A 653 -1.51 -17.94 -29.69
C ALA A 653 -1.68 -18.51 -31.09
N GLU A 654 -2.45 -19.59 -31.26
CA GLU A 654 -2.74 -20.19 -32.55
C GLU A 654 -3.45 -19.22 -33.49
N ARG A 655 -4.48 -18.51 -33.01
CA ARG A 655 -5.17 -17.47 -33.80
C ARG A 655 -4.25 -16.31 -34.18
N PHE A 656 -3.31 -15.95 -33.29
CA PHE A 656 -2.29 -14.95 -33.61
C PHE A 656 -1.40 -15.43 -34.77
N VAL A 657 -0.88 -16.65 -34.70
CA VAL A 657 -0.06 -17.22 -35.78
C VAL A 657 -0.86 -17.33 -37.09
N GLU A 658 -2.11 -17.77 -37.02
CA GLU A 658 -3.00 -17.88 -38.18
C GLU A 658 -3.24 -16.52 -38.85
N SER A 659 -3.40 -15.45 -38.06
CA SER A 659 -3.54 -14.10 -38.59
C SER A 659 -2.34 -13.64 -39.43
N LEU A 660 -1.14 -14.05 -39.04
CA LEU A 660 0.09 -13.71 -39.76
C LEU A 660 0.20 -14.50 -41.06
N LYS A 661 -0.16 -15.80 -41.05
CA LYS A 661 -0.22 -16.63 -42.27
C LYS A 661 -1.17 -16.06 -43.32
N GLN A 662 -2.33 -15.57 -42.88
CA GLN A 662 -3.35 -14.98 -43.77
C GLN A 662 -2.92 -13.64 -44.39
N SER A 663 -1.87 -12.99 -43.87
CA SER A 663 -1.36 -11.72 -44.41
C SER A 663 -0.66 -11.85 -45.78
N GLY A 664 -0.37 -13.08 -46.23
CA GLY A 664 0.23 -13.35 -47.54
C GLY A 664 1.74 -13.09 -47.62
N ARG A 665 2.42 -12.78 -46.50
CA ARG A 665 3.88 -12.66 -46.43
C ARG A 665 4.53 -14.03 -46.15
N PRO A 666 5.74 -14.30 -46.70
CA PRO A 666 6.49 -15.50 -46.33
C PRO A 666 6.79 -15.47 -44.83
N LEU A 667 6.45 -16.54 -44.13
CA LEU A 667 6.61 -16.65 -42.67
C LEU A 667 7.15 -18.03 -42.34
N ASN A 668 8.39 -18.08 -41.87
CA ASN A 668 9.00 -19.27 -41.31
C ASN A 668 8.49 -19.46 -39.87
N LEU A 669 8.09 -20.69 -39.55
CA LEU A 669 7.40 -21.02 -38.31
C LEU A 669 7.95 -22.33 -37.74
N CYS A 670 8.23 -22.34 -36.45
CA CYS A 670 8.43 -23.58 -35.72
C CYS A 670 7.87 -23.49 -34.30
N GLN A 671 7.60 -24.64 -33.71
CA GLN A 671 7.05 -24.77 -32.37
C GLN A 671 8.03 -25.56 -31.51
N ARG A 672 8.33 -25.04 -30.31
CA ARG A 672 9.25 -25.65 -29.35
C ARG A 672 8.59 -25.72 -27.97
N SER A 673 8.92 -26.76 -27.20
CA SER A 673 8.45 -26.86 -25.81
C SER A 673 9.32 -25.99 -24.90
N LEU A 674 8.70 -24.97 -24.27
CA LEU A 674 9.38 -24.05 -23.36
C LEU A 674 9.20 -24.46 -21.90
N THR A 675 7.98 -24.88 -21.54
CA THR A 675 7.63 -25.38 -20.20
C THR A 675 6.80 -26.65 -20.31
N ALA A 676 6.71 -27.41 -19.21
CA ALA A 676 5.74 -28.51 -19.12
C ALA A 676 4.30 -27.96 -19.18
N PRO A 677 3.32 -28.76 -19.65
CA PRO A 677 1.91 -28.39 -19.59
C PRO A 677 1.50 -28.03 -18.15
N MET A 678 0.81 -26.90 -18.00
CA MET A 678 0.47 -26.39 -16.68
C MET A 678 -0.86 -25.62 -16.67
N THR A 679 -1.44 -25.54 -15.48
CA THR A 679 -2.54 -24.63 -15.16
C THR A 679 -2.05 -23.56 -14.20
N GLY A 680 -2.47 -22.32 -14.39
CA GLY A 680 -2.13 -21.21 -13.51
C GLY A 680 -3.32 -20.28 -13.27
N SER A 681 -3.06 -19.22 -12.51
CA SER A 681 -4.04 -18.16 -12.28
C SER A 681 -3.37 -16.80 -12.39
N TYR A 682 -4.04 -15.86 -13.04
CA TYR A 682 -3.68 -14.45 -13.01
C TYR A 682 -3.99 -13.83 -11.66
N LEU A 683 -3.36 -12.70 -11.34
CA LEU A 683 -3.58 -11.98 -10.09
C LEU A 683 -5.06 -11.63 -9.83
N MET A 684 -5.83 -11.39 -10.90
CA MET A 684 -7.27 -11.08 -10.85
C MET A 684 -8.17 -12.31 -10.59
N GLY A 685 -7.59 -13.50 -10.42
CA GLY A 685 -8.29 -14.74 -10.13
C GLY A 685 -8.74 -15.55 -11.35
N ASP A 686 -8.52 -15.04 -12.57
CA ASP A 686 -8.79 -15.77 -13.80
C ASP A 686 -7.80 -16.93 -13.95
N ARG A 687 -8.30 -18.12 -14.26
CA ARG A 687 -7.48 -19.32 -14.46
C ARG A 687 -7.07 -19.44 -15.92
N PHE A 688 -5.91 -20.03 -16.17
CA PHE A 688 -5.47 -20.41 -17.50
C PHE A 688 -4.87 -21.81 -17.53
N PHE A 689 -4.84 -22.43 -18.71
CA PHE A 689 -4.10 -23.65 -18.99
C PHE A 689 -3.30 -23.49 -20.28
N THR A 690 -2.12 -24.11 -20.34
CA THR A 690 -1.24 -24.10 -21.50
C THR A 690 -0.51 -25.42 -21.66
N ARG A 691 -0.22 -25.79 -22.89
CA ARG A 691 0.70 -26.88 -23.26
C ARG A 691 2.18 -26.51 -23.13
N GLY A 692 2.48 -25.25 -22.78
CA GLY A 692 3.85 -24.76 -22.57
C GLY A 692 4.68 -24.66 -23.85
N GLN A 693 4.02 -24.39 -24.97
CA GLN A 693 4.66 -24.31 -26.30
C GLN A 693 4.99 -22.86 -26.67
N LEU A 694 6.15 -22.66 -27.26
CA LEU A 694 6.62 -21.38 -27.79
C LEU A 694 6.63 -21.43 -29.32
N TRP A 695 5.91 -20.50 -29.95
CA TRP A 695 5.95 -20.30 -31.39
C TRP A 695 7.10 -19.37 -31.78
N LEU A 696 8.02 -19.84 -32.61
CA LEU A 696 9.10 -19.03 -33.17
C LEU A 696 8.71 -18.57 -34.58
N LEU A 697 8.78 -17.26 -34.80
CA LEU A 697 8.28 -16.57 -35.99
C LEU A 697 9.42 -15.78 -36.66
N ASP A 698 9.71 -16.08 -37.92
CA ASP A 698 10.60 -15.29 -38.77
C ASP A 698 9.86 -14.86 -40.06
N PRO A 699 9.61 -13.55 -40.25
CA PRO A 699 8.92 -13.01 -41.41
C PRO A 699 9.79 -12.85 -42.67
N GLY A 700 10.98 -13.48 -42.72
CA GLY A 700 11.79 -13.63 -43.93
C GLY A 700 12.81 -12.51 -44.16
N GLY A 701 13.48 -12.05 -43.10
CA GLY A 701 14.35 -10.85 -43.13
C GLY A 701 15.84 -11.06 -43.38
N GLY A 702 16.37 -12.29 -43.28
CA GLY A 702 17.79 -12.58 -43.53
C GLY A 702 18.44 -13.59 -42.58
N THR A 703 17.69 -14.18 -41.66
CA THR A 703 18.13 -15.30 -40.83
C THR A 703 17.85 -16.63 -41.54
N ASP A 704 18.82 -17.55 -41.58
CA ASP A 704 18.56 -18.92 -42.01
C ASP A 704 17.58 -19.54 -40.99
N ALA A 705 16.37 -19.91 -41.41
CA ALA A 705 15.35 -20.51 -40.54
C ALA A 705 15.87 -21.75 -39.78
N ALA A 706 16.93 -22.39 -40.27
CA ALA A 706 17.64 -23.48 -39.62
C ALA A 706 18.32 -23.08 -38.29
N ASP A 707 18.77 -21.82 -38.15
CA ASP A 707 19.43 -21.32 -36.93
C ASP A 707 18.42 -20.97 -35.84
N LEU A 708 17.23 -20.47 -36.24
CA LEU A 708 16.15 -20.13 -35.32
C LEU A 708 15.45 -21.36 -34.75
N CYS A 709 15.24 -22.37 -35.59
CA CYS A 709 14.57 -23.59 -35.21
C CYS A 709 15.53 -24.70 -34.78
N GLY A 710 16.85 -24.55 -34.95
CA GLY A 710 17.84 -25.62 -34.77
C GLY A 710 17.70 -26.74 -35.81
N ALA A 711 18.76 -27.52 -36.03
CA ALA A 711 18.87 -28.54 -37.09
C ALA A 711 17.85 -29.73 -37.05
N HIS A 712 16.80 -29.67 -36.23
CA HIS A 712 15.78 -30.72 -36.09
C HIS A 712 14.33 -30.20 -36.06
N GLY A 713 14.03 -29.11 -36.79
CA GLY A 713 12.70 -28.51 -36.85
C GLY A 713 11.83 -28.87 -38.07
N SER A 714 12.18 -29.88 -38.87
CA SER A 714 11.36 -30.32 -40.00
C SER A 714 10.63 -31.64 -39.69
N GLY A 715 9.34 -31.53 -39.36
CA GLY A 715 8.37 -32.64 -39.45
C GLY A 715 7.60 -32.92 -38.17
N GLN A 716 6.41 -32.34 -38.05
CA GLN A 716 5.13 -33.07 -38.22
C GLN A 716 3.96 -32.10 -38.31
#